data_AF-A0A938IUX3-F1
#
_entry.id   AF-A0A938IUX3-F1
#
_cell.length_a   1.000
_cell.length_b   1.000
_cell.length_c   1.000
_cell.angle_alpha   90.00
_cell.angle_beta   90.00
_cell.angle_gamma   90.00
#
_symmetry.space_group_name_H-M   'P 1'
#
loop_
_entity.id
_entity.type
_entity.pdbx_description
1 polymer ?
#
loop_
_entity_poly.entity_id
_entity_poly.type
_entity_poly.pdbx_seq_one_letter_code
_entity_poly.pdbx_strand_id
1 'polypeptide(L)'
;MKPVLLIACAAALEAALVSAPAAHGETVVLQPGAGEYAGCMTATLWAPELAKQKVPPRAPGALALRGSQSRLLLRFDLPEALRAKKLARARLEVFVPEARNLRMICEVLCREAAEPWTAEADWTSAAPGRAWKQPGGTFDAATDYHVGRPPGAVDSHSLWEYNGQYFPHRYAFLGVPKEGKWIDFNVTPLVRKWLADPAANRGAALEPIDQADRRFLNRTYIDIPAHDSPDAAHRPRLALDFEPLPQPYLVGMTHTLEKFCDRDTRYRFRGPFGEQYQMDMARNEFEGFQVLVYPMLSDLKGAALEPTGLEGPGGAKIPREDIACFRQDVLLLHRNEKVSDWYFHGKNFEMPDPLVSAAPADCPVHMSTPFWFTVRTRPETRAGAYRGKVTVRPQNAPPRDLQLQVRVWDYAVPEKWNFQTMGQTCWDYIRKAHGRVTPELKRRYIDFLLDHRFNPTEQYAEKLSPDLEDIPHVFERGGNTIYLSGNFTGNADALKPRYEAVRKLGLVDSALVYIGDETSKWDEMRARSDRLRRACPEAAVMIGGSFPRPELEGVIDIFDPQIDVRANKVYSLPADDMRPLIAASQAKGEKFFWYVAAGPMLPCPNVQMEDPLIASRLLFWMTWKFGVTGFEYYCYNIWSHNLPDKDGRRWPQKPFSPRGWGNTNGDGMLFYPGPDGPFSSVRLENIRDGIEDWESHRVLADCVDALRAKSAKDAALRPRAEPLLARARAVLAVPDAVCAMNFTGWTWEPEALLAARRSLGETIEELTKLVTPGECRAAAEARRTADRERTRAMLKARADAAQARSPAP
;
A
#
# COMPACT_ATOMS: atom_id res chain seq x y z
N MET A 1 -24.90 -38.02 -24.98
CA MET A 1 -23.89 -39.04 -24.59
C MET A 1 -22.51 -38.49 -24.90
N LYS A 2 -21.53 -38.65 -24.00
CA LYS A 2 -20.08 -38.32 -24.12
C LYS A 2 -19.47 -38.76 -25.48
N PRO A 3 -18.30 -38.24 -25.94
CA PRO A 3 -17.13 -37.68 -25.21
C PRO A 3 -16.70 -36.28 -25.70
N VAL A 4 -15.97 -35.38 -25.00
CA VAL A 4 -14.72 -35.37 -24.20
C VAL A 4 -13.46 -35.73 -25.00
N LEU A 5 -12.81 -34.74 -25.62
CA LEU A 5 -11.35 -34.61 -25.74
C LEU A 5 -10.94 -33.26 -26.35
N LEU A 6 -10.25 -32.42 -25.55
CA LEU A 6 -9.14 -31.50 -25.91
C LEU A 6 -8.98 -30.40 -24.86
N ILE A 7 -8.57 -30.80 -23.65
CA ILE A 7 -7.84 -29.93 -22.70
C ILE A 7 -6.68 -30.78 -22.17
N ALA A 8 -5.52 -30.61 -22.78
CA ALA A 8 -4.25 -31.16 -22.31
C ALA A 8 -3.17 -30.09 -22.54
N CYS A 9 -3.21 -29.05 -21.71
CA CYS A 9 -2.11 -28.10 -21.47
C CYS A 9 -2.23 -27.49 -20.05
N ALA A 10 -2.69 -28.31 -19.09
CA ALA A 10 -2.81 -27.95 -17.68
C ALA A 10 -2.39 -29.14 -16.82
N ALA A 11 -1.09 -29.43 -16.79
CA ALA A 11 -0.42 -30.32 -15.83
C ALA A 11 1.10 -30.36 -16.09
N ALA A 12 1.77 -29.20 -16.04
CA ALA A 12 3.24 -29.11 -15.98
C ALA A 12 3.68 -27.67 -15.64
N LEU A 13 3.16 -27.09 -14.55
CA LEU A 13 3.73 -25.88 -13.95
C LEU A 13 3.38 -25.76 -12.45
N GLU A 14 3.13 -26.89 -11.79
CA GLU A 14 3.26 -27.01 -10.33
C GLU A 14 4.67 -27.55 -10.05
N ALA A 15 5.62 -26.64 -9.87
CA ALA A 15 6.92 -26.79 -9.21
C ALA A 15 7.87 -25.68 -9.70
N ALA A 16 7.55 -24.43 -9.38
CA ALA A 16 8.53 -23.36 -9.38
C ALA A 16 8.24 -22.46 -8.17
N LEU A 17 9.26 -22.31 -7.32
CA LEU A 17 9.36 -21.44 -6.13
C LEU A 17 8.85 -22.00 -4.79
N VAL A 18 9.28 -23.22 -4.45
CA VAL A 18 9.79 -23.48 -3.09
C VAL A 18 11.23 -23.98 -3.23
N SER A 19 12.14 -23.05 -3.47
CA SER A 19 13.55 -23.25 -3.15
C SER A 19 14.21 -21.89 -2.91
N ALA A 20 14.20 -21.44 -1.66
CA ALA A 20 15.32 -20.66 -1.16
C ALA A 20 16.36 -21.66 -0.64
N PRO A 21 17.62 -21.60 -1.10
CA PRO A 21 18.65 -22.56 -0.73
C PRO A 21 19.16 -22.31 0.70
N ALA A 22 19.65 -23.40 1.29
CA ALA A 22 20.25 -23.52 2.62
C ALA A 22 21.00 -22.28 3.11
N ALA A 23 20.55 -21.72 4.24
CA ALA A 23 21.29 -20.71 4.97
C ALA A 23 21.26 -20.95 6.48
N HIS A 24 21.35 -22.18 6.96
CA HIS A 24 21.38 -22.41 8.40
C HIS A 24 22.64 -23.16 8.80
N GLY A 25 23.21 -22.77 9.93
CA GLY A 25 24.17 -23.59 10.66
C GLY A 25 23.44 -24.83 11.16
N GLU A 26 23.89 -25.42 12.26
CA GLU A 26 23.15 -26.52 12.84
C GLU A 26 21.80 -26.01 13.42
N THR A 27 20.72 -26.12 12.64
CA THR A 27 19.35 -25.91 13.17
C THR A 27 18.91 -27.19 13.86
N VAL A 28 18.64 -27.09 15.15
CA VAL A 28 18.05 -28.17 15.94
C VAL A 28 16.57 -27.89 16.11
N VAL A 29 15.72 -28.80 15.64
CA VAL A 29 14.27 -28.73 15.85
C VAL A 29 13.87 -29.72 16.94
N LEU A 30 13.40 -29.20 18.06
CA LEU A 30 12.87 -29.99 19.16
C LEU A 30 11.35 -30.13 18.96
N GLN A 31 10.89 -31.28 18.46
CA GLN A 31 9.48 -31.56 18.22
C GLN A 31 9.11 -32.97 18.71
N PRO A 32 8.14 -33.12 19.62
CA PRO A 32 7.76 -34.44 20.13
C PRO A 32 7.23 -35.36 19.04
N GLY A 33 7.76 -36.58 18.94
CA GLY A 33 7.33 -37.56 17.92
C GLY A 33 7.89 -37.32 16.52
N ALA A 34 8.72 -36.30 16.33
CA ALA A 34 9.64 -36.21 15.20
C ALA A 34 11.03 -36.65 15.69
N GLY A 35 11.46 -37.87 15.34
CA GLY A 35 12.69 -38.46 15.88
C GLY A 35 12.56 -38.88 17.35
N GLU A 36 13.66 -38.80 18.11
CA GLU A 36 13.75 -39.32 19.49
C GLU A 36 13.39 -38.30 20.58
N TYR A 37 13.08 -37.05 20.22
CA TYR A 37 12.78 -36.01 21.22
C TYR A 37 11.37 -36.19 21.80
N ALA A 38 11.27 -36.21 23.14
CA ALA A 38 10.01 -36.27 23.88
C ALA A 38 9.87 -35.18 24.96
N GLY A 39 10.90 -34.34 25.16
CA GLY A 39 11.00 -33.38 26.27
C GLY A 39 10.10 -32.15 26.17
N CYS A 40 8.91 -32.23 25.58
CA CYS A 40 7.96 -31.12 25.60
C CYS A 40 6.82 -31.43 26.55
N MET A 41 6.44 -30.45 27.35
CA MET A 41 5.27 -30.51 28.21
C MET A 41 4.37 -29.32 27.90
N THR A 42 3.07 -29.55 27.89
CA THR A 42 2.07 -28.51 27.63
C THR A 42 0.91 -28.59 28.62
N ALA A 43 0.35 -27.46 29.02
CA ALA A 43 -0.87 -27.39 29.82
C ALA A 43 -1.80 -26.27 29.32
N THR A 44 -3.08 -26.36 29.67
CA THR A 44 -4.05 -25.27 29.44
C THR A 44 -4.60 -24.82 30.79
N LEU A 45 -4.44 -23.55 31.11
CA LEU A 45 -5.02 -22.96 32.33
C LEU A 45 -6.43 -22.45 32.01
N TRP A 46 -7.43 -22.89 32.78
CA TRP A 46 -8.85 -22.65 32.52
C TRP A 46 -9.54 -21.85 33.60
N ALA A 47 -9.92 -20.60 33.31
CA ALA A 47 -10.69 -19.80 34.27
C ALA A 47 -11.98 -20.53 34.70
N PRO A 48 -12.31 -20.57 36.01
CA PRO A 48 -13.57 -21.14 36.49
C PRO A 48 -14.80 -20.53 35.81
N GLU A 49 -14.71 -19.27 35.37
CA GLU A 49 -15.74 -18.53 34.65
C GLU A 49 -16.03 -19.11 33.25
N LEU A 50 -15.10 -19.84 32.63
CA LEU A 50 -15.33 -20.56 31.37
C LEU A 50 -16.24 -21.78 31.56
N ALA A 51 -16.17 -22.46 32.72
CA ALA A 51 -17.05 -23.58 33.02
C ALA A 51 -18.53 -23.18 33.10
N LYS A 52 -18.80 -21.89 33.34
CA LYS A 52 -20.15 -21.29 33.36
C LYS A 52 -20.64 -20.86 31.98
N GLN A 53 -19.77 -20.85 30.97
CA GLN A 53 -20.09 -20.44 29.61
C GLN A 53 -20.30 -21.66 28.70
N LYS A 54 -21.18 -21.55 27.70
CA LYS A 54 -21.31 -22.56 26.64
C LYS A 54 -20.13 -22.45 25.66
N VAL A 55 -18.98 -22.97 26.06
CA VAL A 55 -17.76 -22.97 25.25
C VAL A 55 -17.67 -24.29 24.46
N PRO A 56 -17.29 -24.27 23.17
CA PRO A 56 -17.08 -25.50 22.42
C PRO A 56 -16.02 -26.39 23.09
N PRO A 57 -16.23 -27.72 23.13
CA PRO A 57 -15.24 -28.64 23.68
C PRO A 57 -13.92 -28.51 22.92
N ARG A 58 -12.80 -28.69 23.63
CA ARG A 58 -11.48 -28.78 22.98
C ARG A 58 -11.40 -30.08 22.17
N ALA A 59 -10.73 -30.04 21.02
CA ALA A 59 -10.38 -31.25 20.31
C ALA A 59 -9.50 -32.18 21.20
N PRO A 60 -9.62 -33.51 21.09
CA PRO A 60 -8.72 -34.44 21.77
C PRO A 60 -7.26 -34.13 21.41
N GLY A 61 -6.38 -34.06 22.41
CA GLY A 61 -4.96 -33.73 22.21
C GLY A 61 -4.70 -32.27 21.81
N ALA A 62 -5.62 -31.34 22.06
CA ALA A 62 -5.43 -29.91 21.77
C ALA A 62 -5.32 -29.04 23.02
N LEU A 63 -4.49 -28.01 22.91
CA LEU A 63 -4.40 -26.83 23.76
C LEU A 63 -5.43 -25.80 23.30
N ALA A 64 -6.33 -25.43 24.19
CA ALA A 64 -7.48 -24.60 23.83
C ALA A 64 -7.33 -23.17 24.36
N LEU A 65 -7.12 -22.24 23.43
CA LEU A 65 -7.18 -20.81 23.69
C LEU A 65 -8.64 -20.34 23.54
N ARG A 66 -9.19 -19.68 24.55
CA ARG A 66 -10.59 -19.24 24.63
C ARG A 66 -10.65 -17.80 25.17
N GLY A 67 -10.31 -16.85 24.31
CA GLY A 67 -10.19 -15.44 24.70
C GLY A 67 -9.20 -15.21 25.85
N SER A 68 -9.37 -14.10 26.58
CA SER A 68 -8.53 -13.74 27.73
C SER A 68 -8.74 -14.63 28.97
N GLN A 69 -9.56 -15.68 28.88
CA GLN A 69 -9.92 -16.57 29.99
C GLN A 69 -9.17 -17.90 30.00
N SER A 70 -8.30 -18.17 29.02
CA SER A 70 -7.38 -19.30 29.09
C SER A 70 -5.95 -18.92 28.71
N ARG A 71 -4.99 -19.75 29.11
CA ARG A 71 -3.56 -19.59 28.84
C ARG A 71 -3.00 -20.93 28.39
N LEU A 72 -2.09 -20.92 27.43
CA LEU A 72 -1.38 -22.13 27.02
C LEU A 72 0.03 -22.09 27.59
N LEU A 73 0.42 -23.12 28.34
CA LEU A 73 1.78 -23.28 28.83
C LEU A 73 2.53 -24.28 27.95
N LEU A 74 3.76 -23.95 27.59
CA LEU A 74 4.65 -24.81 26.81
C LEU A 74 6.05 -24.78 27.43
N ARG A 75 6.63 -25.94 27.73
CA ARG A 75 8.04 -26.07 28.18
C ARG A 75 8.75 -27.11 27.32
N PHE A 76 9.94 -26.76 26.86
CA PHE A 76 10.84 -27.67 26.15
C PHE A 76 12.08 -27.91 27.02
N ASP A 77 12.32 -29.14 27.40
CA ASP A 77 13.52 -29.57 28.11
C ASP A 77 14.67 -29.60 27.08
N LEU A 78 15.66 -28.73 27.28
CA LEU A 78 16.76 -28.57 26.33
C LEU A 78 17.82 -29.67 26.55
N PRO A 79 18.19 -30.46 25.52
CA PRO A 79 19.26 -31.45 25.65
C PRO A 79 20.57 -30.83 26.14
N GLU A 80 21.25 -31.49 27.07
CA GLU A 80 22.49 -30.98 27.68
C GLU A 80 23.58 -30.67 26.65
N ALA A 81 23.66 -31.46 25.58
CA ALA A 81 24.59 -31.25 24.47
C ALA A 81 24.45 -29.88 23.76
N LEU A 82 23.30 -29.21 23.89
CA LEU A 82 23.08 -27.89 23.31
C LEU A 82 23.74 -26.76 24.13
N ARG A 83 24.07 -26.99 25.40
CA ARG A 83 24.63 -25.96 26.30
C ARG A 83 26.03 -25.51 25.88
N ALA A 84 26.78 -26.37 25.21
CA ALA A 84 28.09 -26.04 24.67
C ALA A 84 28.01 -25.18 23.38
N LYS A 85 26.82 -25.04 22.79
CA LYS A 85 26.60 -24.31 21.53
C LYS A 85 26.17 -22.89 21.80
N LYS A 86 26.55 -21.97 20.92
CA LYS A 86 26.18 -20.55 21.02
C LYS A 86 24.91 -20.28 20.21
N LEU A 87 23.82 -19.89 20.89
CA LEU A 87 22.51 -19.69 20.27
C LEU A 87 22.43 -18.36 19.50
N ALA A 88 22.14 -18.44 18.21
CA ALA A 88 21.88 -17.29 17.36
C ALA A 88 20.41 -16.84 17.45
N ARG A 89 19.48 -17.77 17.26
CA ARG A 89 18.04 -17.50 17.24
C ARG A 89 17.25 -18.70 17.76
N ALA A 90 16.17 -18.45 18.47
CA ALA A 90 15.18 -19.46 18.83
C ALA A 90 13.77 -19.02 18.45
N ARG A 91 13.02 -19.94 17.83
CA ARG A 91 11.63 -19.72 17.42
C ARG A 91 10.74 -20.79 18.05
N LEU A 92 9.77 -20.35 18.85
CA LEU A 92 8.67 -21.20 19.30
C LEU A 92 7.63 -21.21 18.19
N GLU A 93 7.38 -22.37 17.60
CA GLU A 93 6.46 -22.54 16.49
C GLU A 93 5.27 -23.39 16.92
N VAL A 94 4.06 -22.89 16.66
CA VAL A 94 2.81 -23.59 16.93
C VAL A 94 1.95 -23.60 15.68
N PHE A 95 1.33 -24.75 15.43
CA PHE A 95 0.39 -24.88 14.32
C PHE A 95 -1.00 -24.44 14.76
N VAL A 96 -1.62 -23.61 13.95
CA VAL A 96 -2.99 -23.14 14.12
C VAL A 96 -3.83 -23.77 13.00
N PRO A 97 -4.61 -24.83 13.28
CA PRO A 97 -5.46 -25.49 12.29
C PRO A 97 -6.63 -24.60 11.85
N GLU A 98 -7.26 -23.93 12.82
CA GLU A 98 -8.35 -23.00 12.60
C GLU A 98 -8.40 -21.97 13.74
N ALA A 99 -8.95 -20.79 13.45
CA ALA A 99 -9.36 -19.83 14.47
C ALA A 99 -10.86 -19.58 14.32
N ARG A 100 -11.65 -19.95 15.33
CA ARG A 100 -13.11 -19.80 15.31
C ARG A 100 -13.52 -18.60 16.16
N ASN A 101 -14.69 -18.02 15.87
CA ASN A 101 -15.15 -16.79 16.53
C ASN A 101 -14.11 -15.66 16.51
N LEU A 102 -13.23 -15.69 15.51
CA LEU A 102 -12.27 -14.66 15.21
C LEU A 102 -13.08 -13.54 14.52
N ARG A 103 -13.68 -12.68 15.34
CA ARG A 103 -14.50 -11.55 14.85
C ARG A 103 -13.63 -10.33 14.52
N MET A 104 -12.39 -10.29 15.02
CA MET A 104 -11.53 -9.10 15.12
C MET A 104 -10.05 -9.46 15.30
N ILE A 105 -9.18 -8.47 15.60
CA ILE A 105 -7.75 -8.71 15.85
C ILE A 105 -7.57 -9.49 17.15
N CYS A 106 -6.97 -10.67 17.07
CA CYS A 106 -6.54 -11.48 18.20
C CYS A 106 -5.01 -11.50 18.21
N GLU A 107 -4.39 -10.62 19.00
CA GLU A 107 -2.95 -10.69 19.24
C GLU A 107 -2.66 -11.67 20.37
N VAL A 108 -1.84 -12.68 20.08
CA VAL A 108 -1.35 -13.66 21.05
C VAL A 108 0.05 -13.23 21.47
N LEU A 109 0.23 -12.91 22.75
CA LEU A 109 1.53 -12.65 23.36
C LEU A 109 2.21 -13.96 23.73
N CYS A 110 3.53 -13.98 23.64
CA CYS A 110 4.39 -14.99 24.26
C CYS A 110 5.10 -14.35 25.47
N ARG A 111 4.99 -14.99 26.65
CA ARG A 111 5.62 -14.53 27.90
C ARG A 111 6.40 -15.65 28.56
N GLU A 112 7.37 -15.29 29.39
CA GLU A 112 8.05 -16.26 30.26
C GLU A 112 7.15 -16.68 31.43
N ALA A 113 7.13 -17.96 31.77
CA ALA A 113 6.58 -18.43 33.04
C ALA A 113 7.48 -18.03 34.21
N ALA A 114 6.91 -17.37 35.21
CA ALA A 114 7.66 -16.91 36.37
C ALA A 114 7.75 -17.97 37.48
N GLU A 115 6.99 -19.06 37.41
CA GLU A 115 7.00 -20.13 38.43
C GLU A 115 7.02 -21.52 37.77
N PRO A 116 7.62 -22.55 38.42
CA PRO A 116 7.55 -23.92 37.91
C PRO A 116 6.09 -24.43 37.85
N TRP A 117 5.81 -25.36 36.94
CA TRP A 117 4.49 -25.98 36.79
C TRP A 117 4.59 -27.43 36.27
N THR A 118 3.50 -28.20 36.40
CA THR A 118 3.36 -29.59 35.89
C THR A 118 2.23 -29.69 34.87
N ALA A 119 2.11 -30.82 34.16
CA ALA A 119 1.06 -31.01 33.16
C ALA A 119 -0.37 -30.92 33.74
N GLU A 120 -0.52 -31.12 35.05
CA GLU A 120 -1.77 -30.97 35.81
C GLU A 120 -2.06 -29.52 36.25
N ALA A 121 -1.24 -28.55 35.85
CA ALA A 121 -1.47 -27.15 36.18
C ALA A 121 -2.85 -26.66 35.69
N ASP A 122 -3.57 -25.98 36.58
CA ASP A 122 -4.87 -25.38 36.31
C ASP A 122 -4.85 -23.88 36.63
N TRP A 123 -6.00 -23.23 36.57
CA TRP A 123 -6.10 -21.78 36.80
C TRP A 123 -5.68 -21.33 38.19
N THR A 124 -5.81 -22.18 39.20
CA THR A 124 -5.52 -21.86 40.60
C THR A 124 -4.21 -22.48 41.09
N SER A 125 -3.79 -23.58 40.48
CA SER A 125 -2.65 -24.39 40.93
C SER A 125 -1.62 -24.59 39.84
N ALA A 126 -0.35 -24.30 40.14
CA ALA A 126 0.78 -24.55 39.26
C ALA A 126 1.18 -26.04 39.21
N ALA A 127 0.87 -26.77 40.27
CA ALA A 127 1.06 -28.21 40.39
C ALA A 127 0.12 -28.73 41.50
N PRO A 128 -0.11 -30.05 41.61
CA PRO A 128 -0.86 -30.61 42.73
C PRO A 128 -0.32 -30.11 44.08
N GLY A 129 -1.18 -29.43 44.86
CA GLY A 129 -0.82 -28.87 46.18
C GLY A 129 0.00 -27.56 46.14
N ARG A 130 0.27 -26.96 44.97
CA ARG A 130 0.98 -25.68 44.84
C ARG A 130 0.14 -24.66 44.08
N ALA A 131 -0.38 -23.66 44.78
CA ALA A 131 -1.12 -22.54 44.18
C ALA A 131 -0.21 -21.61 43.36
N TRP A 132 -0.76 -20.97 42.34
CA TRP A 132 -0.13 -19.80 41.70
C TRP A 132 -0.16 -18.59 42.64
N LYS A 133 0.78 -17.63 42.46
CA LYS A 133 0.65 -16.31 43.12
C LYS A 133 -0.59 -15.54 42.64
N GLN A 134 -0.98 -15.73 41.39
CA GLN A 134 -2.15 -15.11 40.78
C GLN A 134 -2.96 -16.15 40.00
N PRO A 135 -4.30 -16.14 40.08
CA PRO A 135 -5.13 -16.98 39.23
C PRO A 135 -4.82 -16.74 37.74
N GLY A 136 -4.76 -17.82 36.97
CA GLY A 136 -4.40 -17.79 35.55
C GLY A 136 -2.91 -17.92 35.27
N GLY A 137 -2.08 -18.12 36.29
CA GLY A 137 -0.64 -18.29 36.15
C GLY A 137 0.14 -17.04 36.53
N THR A 138 1.42 -17.21 36.85
CA THR A 138 2.34 -16.11 37.16
C THR A 138 3.39 -16.02 36.06
N PHE A 139 3.42 -14.90 35.33
CA PHE A 139 4.26 -14.68 34.15
C PHE A 139 5.10 -13.41 34.29
N ASP A 140 6.14 -13.28 33.46
CA ASP A 140 6.87 -12.02 33.34
C ASP A 140 5.94 -10.90 32.84
N ALA A 141 5.92 -9.79 33.58
CA ALA A 141 5.14 -8.60 33.28
C ALA A 141 6.00 -7.32 33.28
N ALA A 142 7.31 -7.43 33.49
CA ALA A 142 8.17 -6.28 33.77
C ALA A 142 9.27 -6.07 32.71
N THR A 143 9.80 -7.15 32.11
CA THR A 143 10.94 -7.04 31.19
C THR A 143 10.55 -6.32 29.89
N ASP A 144 11.21 -5.22 29.56
CA ASP A 144 11.13 -4.64 28.22
C ASP A 144 12.13 -5.35 27.30
N TYR A 145 11.63 -6.13 26.36
CA TYR A 145 12.45 -6.83 25.36
C TYR A 145 12.83 -5.92 24.18
N HIS A 146 12.43 -4.64 24.18
CA HIS A 146 12.75 -3.61 23.19
C HIS A 146 12.29 -3.93 21.75
N VAL A 147 11.25 -4.75 21.62
CA VAL A 147 10.66 -5.18 20.33
C VAL A 147 9.33 -4.50 19.99
N GLY A 148 8.98 -3.41 20.69
CA GLY A 148 7.71 -2.69 20.50
C GLY A 148 6.49 -3.44 21.04
N ARG A 149 6.68 -4.29 22.07
CA ARG A 149 5.61 -5.07 22.74
C ARG A 149 5.37 -4.57 24.17
N PRO A 150 4.21 -4.86 24.77
CA PRO A 150 3.99 -4.57 26.18
C PRO A 150 5.05 -5.22 27.08
N PRO A 151 5.41 -4.59 28.23
CA PRO A 151 6.36 -5.18 29.17
C PRO A 151 6.02 -6.63 29.54
N GLY A 152 7.05 -7.48 29.56
CA GLY A 152 7.04 -8.92 29.83
C GLY A 152 6.69 -9.82 28.63
N ALA A 153 6.25 -9.26 27.49
CA ALA A 153 6.01 -10.03 26.27
C ALA A 153 7.31 -10.14 25.45
N VAL A 154 7.82 -11.36 25.26
CA VAL A 154 9.06 -11.59 24.49
C VAL A 154 8.83 -11.44 22.99
N ASP A 155 7.64 -11.82 22.51
CA ASP A 155 7.16 -11.56 21.15
C ASP A 155 5.63 -11.70 21.15
N SER A 156 5.00 -11.44 20.01
CA SER A 156 3.58 -11.69 19.80
C SER A 156 3.26 -11.99 18.34
N HIS A 157 2.07 -12.52 18.11
CA HIS A 157 1.55 -12.79 16.78
C HIS A 157 0.09 -12.37 16.71
N SER A 158 -0.23 -11.48 15.75
CA SER A 158 -1.62 -11.11 15.50
C SER A 158 -2.28 -12.08 14.53
N LEU A 159 -3.43 -12.61 14.92
CA LEU A 159 -4.38 -13.25 14.04
C LEU A 159 -5.51 -12.28 13.76
N TRP A 160 -6.05 -12.35 12.55
CA TRP A 160 -7.14 -11.49 12.19
C TRP A 160 -8.03 -12.12 11.14
N GLU A 161 -9.33 -12.08 11.39
CA GLU A 161 -10.34 -12.53 10.47
C GLU A 161 -11.52 -11.61 10.64
N TYR A 162 -12.17 -11.33 9.52
CA TYR A 162 -13.32 -10.48 9.46
C TYR A 162 -14.53 -11.29 8.98
N ASN A 163 -15.63 -11.26 9.75
CA ASN A 163 -16.77 -12.17 9.55
C ASN A 163 -17.89 -11.64 8.61
N GLY A 164 -17.64 -10.55 7.89
CA GLY A 164 -18.56 -10.04 6.85
C GLY A 164 -19.77 -9.23 7.31
N GLN A 165 -20.03 -9.04 8.62
CA GLN A 165 -21.31 -8.45 9.08
C GLN A 165 -21.46 -6.92 8.90
N TYR A 166 -20.36 -6.17 8.84
CA TYR A 166 -20.34 -4.70 8.84
C TYR A 166 -19.52 -4.08 7.70
N PHE A 167 -18.99 -4.91 6.79
CA PHE A 167 -17.99 -4.54 5.79
C PHE A 167 -18.02 -5.59 4.68
N PRO A 168 -18.05 -5.22 3.40
CA PRO A 168 -18.33 -6.17 2.33
C PRO A 168 -17.14 -7.06 1.89
N HIS A 169 -15.95 -6.97 2.50
CA HIS A 169 -14.76 -7.71 2.04
C HIS A 169 -14.05 -8.54 3.10
N ARG A 170 -13.52 -9.68 2.67
CA ARG A 170 -12.58 -10.51 3.43
C ARG A 170 -11.22 -9.83 3.37
N TYR A 171 -10.76 -9.32 4.49
CA TYR A 171 -9.37 -8.93 4.63
C TYR A 171 -8.49 -10.19 4.62
N ALA A 172 -7.66 -10.37 3.60
CA ALA A 172 -6.47 -11.22 3.70
C ALA A 172 -5.34 -10.31 4.22
N PHE A 173 -4.44 -10.68 5.14
CA PHE A 173 -4.02 -11.99 5.63
C PHE A 173 -3.83 -12.01 7.15
N LEU A 174 -3.78 -13.24 7.68
CA LEU A 174 -3.71 -13.70 9.08
C LEU A 174 -4.98 -14.36 9.62
N GLY A 175 -5.98 -14.54 8.76
CA GLY A 175 -6.89 -15.68 8.89
C GLY A 175 -6.08 -16.97 8.90
N VAL A 176 -6.66 -18.03 9.43
CA VAL A 176 -6.08 -19.36 9.32
C VAL A 176 -6.60 -19.95 8.01
N PRO A 177 -5.74 -20.28 7.03
CA PRO A 177 -6.20 -20.84 5.76
C PRO A 177 -6.84 -22.21 6.01
N LYS A 178 -7.56 -22.76 5.02
CA LYS A 178 -8.31 -24.03 5.21
C LYS A 178 -7.42 -25.19 5.64
N GLU A 179 -6.18 -25.18 5.18
CA GLU A 179 -5.12 -26.13 5.48
C GLU A 179 -4.40 -25.87 6.83
N GLY A 180 -4.75 -24.80 7.55
CA GLY A 180 -4.05 -24.37 8.75
C GLY A 180 -2.72 -23.66 8.46
N LYS A 181 -2.10 -23.08 9.50
CA LYS A 181 -0.81 -22.39 9.34
C LYS A 181 0.08 -22.52 10.57
N TRP A 182 1.38 -22.47 10.34
CA TRP A 182 2.35 -22.24 11.41
C TRP A 182 2.41 -20.76 11.78
N ILE A 183 2.48 -20.47 13.06
CA ILE A 183 2.88 -19.17 13.58
C ILE A 183 4.11 -19.34 14.47
N ASP A 184 4.97 -18.33 14.49
CA ASP A 184 6.19 -18.33 15.27
C ASP A 184 6.30 -17.13 16.22
N PHE A 185 7.05 -17.34 17.30
CA PHE A 185 7.44 -16.34 18.28
C PHE A 185 8.96 -16.38 18.44
N ASN A 186 9.61 -15.23 18.36
CA ASN A 186 11.02 -15.12 18.70
C ASN A 186 11.19 -15.23 20.22
N VAL A 187 11.67 -16.38 20.67
CA VAL A 187 11.91 -16.68 22.09
C VAL A 187 13.40 -16.74 22.42
N THR A 188 14.25 -16.14 21.56
CA THR A 188 15.71 -16.15 21.73
C THR A 188 16.16 -15.69 23.12
N PRO A 189 15.62 -14.60 23.70
CA PRO A 189 15.99 -14.18 25.05
C PRO A 189 15.73 -15.26 26.11
N LEU A 190 14.61 -15.97 26.01
CA LEU A 190 14.23 -17.01 26.96
C LEU A 190 15.14 -18.23 26.83
N VAL A 191 15.38 -18.71 25.61
CA VAL A 191 16.23 -19.89 25.40
C VAL A 191 17.68 -19.62 25.79
N ARG A 192 18.21 -18.40 25.56
CA ARG A 192 19.54 -18.02 26.07
C ARG A 192 19.63 -18.16 27.59
N LYS A 193 18.59 -17.69 28.29
CA LYS A 193 18.48 -17.84 29.75
C LYS A 193 18.42 -19.31 30.17
N TRP A 194 17.62 -20.13 29.48
CA TRP A 194 17.47 -21.57 29.79
C TRP A 194 18.72 -22.40 29.52
N LEU A 195 19.49 -22.08 28.47
CA LEU A 195 20.77 -22.76 28.19
C LEU A 195 21.84 -22.40 29.25
N ALA A 196 21.86 -21.14 29.69
CA ALA A 196 22.77 -20.67 30.73
C ALA A 196 22.44 -21.29 32.09
N ASP A 197 21.16 -21.27 32.47
CA ASP A 197 20.63 -21.85 33.69
C ASP A 197 19.41 -22.74 33.40
N PRO A 198 19.60 -24.07 33.29
CA PRO A 198 18.49 -25.00 33.07
C PRO A 198 17.41 -24.94 34.15
N ALA A 199 17.75 -24.55 35.39
CA ALA A 199 16.77 -24.41 36.47
C ALA A 199 15.87 -23.17 36.29
N ALA A 200 16.28 -22.21 35.47
CA ALA A 200 15.46 -21.09 35.07
C ALA A 200 14.43 -21.45 33.97
N ASN A 201 14.52 -22.65 33.36
CA ASN A 201 13.58 -23.09 32.33
C ASN A 201 12.21 -23.42 32.93
N ARG A 202 11.35 -22.43 32.96
CA ARG A 202 9.95 -22.53 33.37
C ARG A 202 9.01 -22.59 32.17
N GLY A 203 9.54 -22.53 30.95
CA GLY A 203 8.75 -22.49 29.72
C GLY A 203 8.14 -21.12 29.43
N ALA A 204 7.27 -21.11 28.42
CA ALA A 204 6.57 -19.94 27.93
C ALA A 204 5.05 -20.10 28.07
N ALA A 205 4.36 -18.96 28.13
CA ALA A 205 2.91 -18.88 28.10
C ALA A 205 2.44 -18.13 26.86
N LEU A 206 1.42 -18.65 26.19
CA LEU A 206 0.70 -17.97 25.12
C LEU A 206 -0.61 -17.42 25.66
N GLU A 207 -0.83 -16.12 25.48
CA GLU A 207 -2.01 -15.43 25.98
C GLU A 207 -2.55 -14.39 24.99
N PRO A 208 -3.86 -14.31 24.75
CA PRO A 208 -4.42 -13.22 23.96
C PRO A 208 -4.35 -11.90 24.73
N ILE A 209 -4.13 -10.80 24.02
CA ILE A 209 -4.29 -9.46 24.58
C ILE A 209 -5.77 -9.24 24.92
N ASP A 210 -6.02 -8.78 26.16
CA ASP A 210 -7.30 -8.21 26.55
C ASP A 210 -7.30 -6.72 26.18
N GLN A 211 -8.09 -6.36 25.17
CA GLN A 211 -8.16 -4.97 24.73
C GLN A 211 -9.05 -4.14 25.66
N ALA A 212 -8.66 -2.88 25.89
CA ALA A 212 -9.41 -1.98 26.76
C ALA A 212 -10.83 -1.69 26.25
N ASP A 213 -11.10 -1.91 24.96
CA ASP A 213 -12.43 -1.74 24.39
C ASP A 213 -13.36 -2.90 24.74
N ARG A 214 -14.14 -2.69 25.81
CA ARG A 214 -15.13 -3.66 26.32
C ARG A 214 -16.27 -3.96 25.35
N ARG A 215 -16.46 -3.17 24.29
CA ARG A 215 -17.45 -3.48 23.23
C ARG A 215 -17.07 -4.77 22.51
N PHE A 216 -15.78 -5.12 22.53
CA PHE A 216 -15.24 -6.18 21.72
C PHE A 216 -14.21 -7.04 22.44
N LEU A 217 -14.68 -7.77 23.45
CA LEU A 217 -13.86 -8.78 24.12
C LEU A 217 -13.31 -9.80 23.12
N ASN A 218 -12.04 -10.15 23.27
CA ASN A 218 -11.43 -11.22 22.50
C ASN A 218 -12.11 -12.55 22.89
N ARG A 219 -12.94 -13.08 21.97
CA ARG A 219 -13.66 -14.35 22.13
C ARG A 219 -13.17 -15.41 21.13
N THR A 220 -11.96 -15.25 20.61
CA THR A 220 -11.39 -16.17 19.63
C THR A 220 -11.13 -17.53 20.28
N TYR A 221 -11.48 -18.59 19.53
CA TYR A 221 -11.26 -19.98 19.91
C TYR A 221 -10.20 -20.57 18.99
N ILE A 222 -9.08 -20.97 19.58
CA ILE A 222 -7.97 -21.60 18.86
C ILE A 222 -7.67 -22.93 19.54
N ASP A 223 -7.60 -24.01 18.75
CA ASP A 223 -7.18 -25.32 19.21
C ASP A 223 -5.83 -25.64 18.57
N ILE A 224 -4.76 -25.51 19.34
CA ILE A 224 -3.38 -25.81 18.90
C ILE A 224 -3.08 -27.26 19.32
N PRO A 225 -2.45 -28.10 18.47
CA PRO A 225 -2.01 -29.43 18.89
C PRO A 225 -1.14 -29.38 20.16
N ALA A 226 -1.43 -30.24 21.13
CA ALA A 226 -0.59 -30.42 22.33
C ALA A 226 0.64 -31.30 22.02
N HIS A 227 1.60 -31.36 22.94
CA HIS A 227 2.80 -32.19 22.77
C HIS A 227 2.52 -33.69 22.56
N ASP A 228 1.38 -34.18 23.05
CA ASP A 228 0.89 -35.56 22.98
C ASP A 228 -0.23 -35.75 21.94
N SER A 229 -0.52 -34.71 21.13
CA SER A 229 -1.52 -34.78 20.05
C SER A 229 -1.29 -35.99 19.14
N PRO A 230 -2.35 -36.69 18.68
CA PRO A 230 -2.19 -37.77 17.70
C PRO A 230 -1.59 -37.29 16.37
N ASP A 231 -1.75 -36.01 16.04
CA ASP A 231 -1.13 -35.38 14.87
C ASP A 231 0.30 -34.94 15.18
N ALA A 232 1.25 -35.88 15.07
CA ALA A 232 2.64 -35.63 15.39
C ALA A 232 3.30 -34.54 14.52
N ALA A 233 2.86 -34.39 13.28
CA ALA A 233 3.43 -33.44 12.32
C ALA A 233 3.19 -31.98 12.73
N HIS A 234 2.07 -31.71 13.41
CA HIS A 234 1.67 -30.36 13.82
C HIS A 234 1.83 -30.06 15.32
N ARG A 235 2.51 -30.95 16.07
CA ARG A 235 2.86 -30.69 17.47
C ARG A 235 3.74 -29.45 17.60
N PRO A 236 3.70 -28.74 18.75
CA PRO A 236 4.54 -27.58 18.98
C PRO A 236 6.02 -27.94 18.84
N ARG A 237 6.79 -27.03 18.27
CA ARG A 237 8.23 -27.23 18.09
C ARG A 237 9.04 -26.00 18.45
N LEU A 238 10.25 -26.24 18.93
CA LEU A 238 11.23 -25.19 19.22
C LEU A 238 12.39 -25.34 18.22
N ALA A 239 12.50 -24.39 17.30
CA ALA A 239 13.58 -24.33 16.32
C ALA A 239 14.72 -23.46 16.84
N LEU A 240 15.92 -24.03 16.93
CA LEU A 240 17.11 -23.42 17.49
C LEU A 240 18.21 -23.32 16.44
N ASP A 241 18.57 -22.11 16.06
CA ASP A 241 19.66 -21.83 15.15
C ASP A 241 20.93 -21.54 15.98
N PHE A 242 21.99 -22.33 15.79
CA PHE A 242 23.26 -22.18 16.50
C PHE A 242 24.38 -21.63 15.61
N GLU A 243 25.31 -20.90 16.21
CA GLU A 243 26.54 -20.46 15.56
C GLU A 243 27.52 -21.64 15.34
N PRO A 244 28.37 -21.59 14.29
CA PRO A 244 28.44 -20.52 13.29
C PRO A 244 27.27 -20.59 12.30
N LEU A 245 26.64 -19.44 12.05
CA LEU A 245 25.68 -19.33 10.95
C LEU A 245 26.43 -19.07 9.64
N PRO A 246 25.98 -19.65 8.50
CA PRO A 246 26.52 -19.32 7.19
C PRO A 246 26.46 -17.82 6.89
N GLN A 247 25.44 -17.15 7.44
CA GLN A 247 25.23 -15.71 7.30
C GLN A 247 24.74 -15.12 8.63
N PRO A 248 25.32 -13.99 9.10
CA PRO A 248 24.97 -13.41 10.40
C PRO A 248 23.65 -12.62 10.42
N TYR A 249 23.05 -12.40 9.25
CA TYR A 249 21.76 -11.75 9.05
C TYR A 249 21.07 -12.38 7.83
N LEU A 250 19.75 -12.23 7.73
CA LEU A 250 18.92 -12.61 6.59
C LEU A 250 18.55 -11.36 5.78
N VAL A 251 18.23 -11.57 4.51
CA VAL A 251 17.73 -10.51 3.63
C VAL A 251 16.54 -11.05 2.82
N GLY A 252 15.49 -10.25 2.74
CA GLY A 252 14.32 -10.52 1.91
C GLY A 252 14.13 -9.43 0.89
N MET A 253 13.70 -9.77 -0.32
CA MET A 253 13.29 -8.81 -1.34
C MET A 253 11.85 -9.05 -1.75
N THR A 254 11.04 -8.00 -1.86
CA THR A 254 9.61 -8.11 -2.16
C THR A 254 9.05 -6.85 -2.85
N HIS A 255 7.80 -6.90 -3.28
CA HIS A 255 7.08 -5.80 -3.92
C HIS A 255 6.76 -4.64 -2.97
N THR A 256 6.18 -3.57 -3.52
CA THR A 256 5.83 -2.31 -2.85
C THR A 256 4.37 -2.19 -2.38
N LEU A 257 3.56 -3.24 -2.56
CA LEU A 257 2.11 -3.22 -2.28
C LEU A 257 1.75 -3.47 -0.79
N GLU A 258 2.74 -3.68 0.07
CA GLU A 258 2.56 -3.94 1.51
C GLU A 258 3.50 -3.10 2.37
N LYS A 259 3.06 -2.82 3.59
CA LYS A 259 3.81 -2.08 4.62
C LYS A 259 4.55 -3.06 5.51
N PHE A 260 5.83 -2.84 5.78
CA PHE A 260 6.63 -3.69 6.66
C PHE A 260 7.21 -2.93 7.86
N CYS A 261 7.00 -3.47 9.06
CA CYS A 261 7.53 -2.95 10.33
C CYS A 261 7.38 -4.02 11.43
N ASP A 262 8.47 -4.51 12.01
CA ASP A 262 8.40 -5.54 13.07
C ASP A 262 8.01 -4.99 14.46
N ARG A 263 7.97 -3.65 14.61
CA ARG A 263 7.48 -3.00 15.84
C ARG A 263 5.98 -3.17 16.03
N ASP A 264 5.24 -3.45 14.96
CA ASP A 264 3.85 -3.92 15.06
C ASP A 264 3.65 -5.23 14.30
N THR A 265 3.16 -6.25 14.99
CA THR A 265 2.91 -7.59 14.41
C THR A 265 2.00 -7.60 13.19
N ARG A 266 1.19 -6.55 13.00
CA ARG A 266 0.37 -6.36 11.80
C ARG A 266 1.21 -6.17 10.54
N TYR A 267 2.34 -5.50 10.64
CA TYR A 267 3.23 -5.18 9.51
C TYR A 267 4.50 -6.04 9.51
N ARG A 268 4.57 -7.10 10.34
CA ARG A 268 5.72 -8.01 10.36
C ARG A 268 5.88 -8.71 9.01
N PHE A 269 7.09 -8.70 8.46
CA PHE A 269 7.41 -9.45 7.26
C PHE A 269 7.39 -10.96 7.55
N ARG A 270 6.57 -11.72 6.81
CA ARG A 270 6.43 -13.19 6.93
C ARG A 270 6.79 -13.94 5.64
N GLY A 271 7.23 -13.22 4.62
CA GLY A 271 7.65 -13.82 3.35
C GLY A 271 8.98 -14.56 3.48
N PRO A 272 9.38 -15.31 2.44
CA PRO A 272 10.68 -15.95 2.42
C PRO A 272 11.79 -14.88 2.39
N PHE A 273 12.87 -15.14 3.15
CA PHE A 273 14.11 -14.38 2.99
C PHE A 273 14.81 -14.86 1.71
N GLY A 274 14.67 -14.09 0.63
CA GLY A 274 15.31 -14.31 -0.66
C GLY A 274 16.22 -13.15 -1.06
N GLU A 275 17.35 -13.48 -1.70
CA GLU A 275 18.34 -12.51 -2.20
C GLU A 275 18.12 -12.16 -3.68
N GLN A 276 16.96 -12.48 -4.25
CA GLN A 276 16.68 -12.24 -5.65
C GLN A 276 15.31 -11.62 -5.82
N TYR A 277 15.21 -10.61 -6.67
CA TYR A 277 13.95 -10.01 -7.05
C TYR A 277 13.90 -9.76 -8.55
N GLN A 278 12.74 -10.01 -9.14
CA GLN A 278 12.45 -9.70 -10.53
C GLN A 278 11.21 -8.81 -10.60
N MET A 279 11.32 -7.77 -11.42
CA MET A 279 10.19 -6.91 -11.75
C MET A 279 10.16 -6.60 -13.25
N ASP A 280 9.00 -6.16 -13.71
CA ASP A 280 8.73 -5.79 -15.09
C ASP A 280 8.39 -4.30 -15.15
N MET A 281 8.85 -3.60 -16.19
CA MET A 281 8.66 -2.15 -16.34
C MET A 281 8.46 -1.78 -17.81
N ALA A 282 7.72 -0.73 -18.09
CA ALA A 282 7.74 -0.01 -19.37
C ALA A 282 8.95 0.93 -19.43
N ARG A 283 9.18 1.56 -20.59
CA ARG A 283 10.07 2.71 -20.70
C ARG A 283 9.39 3.96 -20.13
N ASN A 284 10.17 4.90 -19.61
CA ASN A 284 9.67 6.12 -18.97
C ASN A 284 8.72 5.87 -17.79
N GLU A 285 9.01 4.84 -17.00
CA GLU A 285 8.20 4.39 -15.86
C GLU A 285 9.06 4.35 -14.59
N PHE A 286 8.41 4.51 -13.45
CA PHE A 286 8.95 4.20 -12.13
C PHE A 286 8.32 2.92 -11.59
N GLU A 287 9.11 2.07 -10.96
CA GLU A 287 8.61 0.87 -10.27
C GLU A 287 9.53 0.58 -9.09
N GLY A 288 8.93 0.17 -7.97
CA GLY A 288 9.66 -0.03 -6.74
C GLY A 288 9.76 -1.47 -6.29
N PHE A 289 10.68 -1.70 -5.35
CA PHE A 289 10.77 -2.93 -4.57
C PHE A 289 11.29 -2.62 -3.16
N GLN A 290 11.17 -3.59 -2.25
CA GLN A 290 11.61 -3.45 -0.87
C GLN A 290 12.71 -4.47 -0.57
N VAL A 291 13.66 -4.08 0.28
CA VAL A 291 14.70 -4.94 0.87
C VAL A 291 14.55 -4.93 2.38
N LEU A 292 14.37 -6.12 2.97
CA LEU A 292 14.19 -6.32 4.40
C LEU A 292 15.48 -6.91 4.97
N VAL A 293 16.18 -6.16 5.83
CA VAL A 293 17.40 -6.64 6.48
C VAL A 293 17.05 -7.12 7.89
N TYR A 294 17.31 -8.40 8.19
CA TYR A 294 16.97 -9.04 9.47
C TYR A 294 18.22 -9.62 10.14
N PRO A 295 18.84 -8.92 11.11
CA PRO A 295 20.03 -9.43 11.80
C PRO A 295 19.71 -10.60 12.74
N MET A 296 20.57 -11.63 12.75
CA MET A 296 20.37 -12.82 13.59
C MET A 296 21.29 -12.89 14.79
N LEU A 297 22.55 -12.43 14.67
CA LEU A 297 23.54 -12.57 15.74
C LEU A 297 23.55 -11.39 16.71
N SER A 298 23.56 -10.18 16.15
CA SER A 298 23.66 -8.91 16.85
C SER A 298 23.09 -7.80 15.97
N ASP A 299 22.93 -6.61 16.53
CA ASP A 299 22.63 -5.41 15.74
C ASP A 299 23.66 -5.27 14.61
N LEU A 300 23.20 -4.88 13.43
CA LEU A 300 24.08 -4.39 12.39
C LEU A 300 24.28 -2.90 12.58
N LYS A 301 25.54 -2.46 12.54
CA LYS A 301 25.91 -1.05 12.70
C LYS A 301 26.15 -0.40 11.35
N GLY A 302 25.52 0.75 11.13
CA GLY A 302 25.66 1.55 9.91
C GLY A 302 25.51 0.74 8.62
N ALA A 303 24.46 -0.07 8.49
CA ALA A 303 24.17 -0.82 7.28
C ALA A 303 23.83 0.14 6.13
N ALA A 304 24.68 0.13 5.10
CA ALA A 304 24.48 0.87 3.86
C ALA A 304 23.91 -0.04 2.76
N LEU A 305 23.05 0.54 1.90
CA LEU A 305 22.44 -0.15 0.77
C LEU A 305 22.99 0.46 -0.52
N GLU A 306 23.77 -0.34 -1.26
CA GLU A 306 24.55 0.11 -2.41
C GLU A 306 24.05 -0.60 -3.69
N PRO A 307 23.02 -0.08 -4.39
CA PRO A 307 22.67 -0.61 -5.71
C PRO A 307 23.78 -0.30 -6.71
N THR A 308 23.94 -1.17 -7.71
CA THR A 308 24.72 -0.89 -8.93
C THR A 308 23.81 -0.28 -10.00
N GLY A 309 24.40 0.24 -11.09
CA GLY A 309 23.63 0.33 -12.34
C GLY A 309 23.22 -1.07 -12.82
N LEU A 310 22.26 -1.15 -13.73
CA LEU A 310 21.80 -2.40 -14.33
C LEU A 310 22.30 -2.49 -15.78
N GLU A 311 22.87 -3.63 -16.14
CA GLU A 311 23.35 -3.93 -17.48
C GLU A 311 22.29 -4.68 -18.27
N GLY A 312 22.03 -4.24 -19.49
CA GLY A 312 21.00 -4.77 -20.38
C GLY A 312 21.52 -5.18 -21.76
N PRO A 313 20.62 -5.43 -22.71
CA PRO A 313 20.96 -6.00 -24.01
C PRO A 313 21.84 -5.07 -24.85
N GLY A 314 22.91 -5.64 -25.43
CA GLY A 314 23.83 -4.91 -26.31
C GLY A 314 24.56 -3.75 -25.61
N GLY A 315 24.81 -3.87 -24.30
CA GLY A 315 25.53 -2.85 -23.51
C GLY A 315 24.66 -1.67 -23.06
N ALA A 316 23.34 -1.73 -23.27
CA ALA A 316 22.41 -0.75 -22.71
C ALA A 316 22.48 -0.74 -21.18
N LYS A 317 22.18 0.40 -20.56
CA LYS A 317 22.26 0.56 -19.10
C LYS A 317 21.02 1.26 -18.55
N ILE A 318 20.58 0.83 -17.37
CA ILE A 318 19.84 1.68 -16.43
C ILE A 318 20.89 2.16 -15.44
N PRO A 319 21.26 3.44 -15.47
CA PRO A 319 22.40 3.90 -14.71
C PRO A 319 22.06 4.01 -13.21
N ARG A 320 23.08 4.11 -12.36
CA ARG A 320 22.92 4.04 -10.89
C ARG A 320 22.05 5.18 -10.34
N GLU A 321 22.12 6.35 -10.95
CA GLU A 321 21.33 7.53 -10.62
C GLU A 321 19.83 7.33 -10.81
N ASP A 322 19.44 6.36 -11.64
CA ASP A 322 18.05 5.97 -11.87
C ASP A 322 17.56 4.89 -10.89
N ILE A 323 18.34 4.61 -9.85
CA ILE A 323 17.96 3.71 -8.76
C ILE A 323 18.04 4.46 -7.44
N ALA A 324 16.89 4.92 -6.95
CA ALA A 324 16.78 5.56 -5.65
C ALA A 324 16.66 4.51 -4.54
N CYS A 325 17.21 4.82 -3.36
CA CYS A 325 17.13 4.00 -2.17
C CYS A 325 16.72 4.88 -0.99
N PHE A 326 15.75 4.41 -0.23
CA PHE A 326 15.18 5.09 0.95
C PHE A 326 15.10 4.12 2.11
N ARG A 327 15.23 4.65 3.33
CA ARG A 327 14.82 3.92 4.53
C ARG A 327 13.37 4.29 4.82
N GLN A 328 12.54 3.31 5.15
CA GLN A 328 11.18 3.60 5.60
C GLN A 328 11.22 4.03 7.05
N ASP A 329 10.81 5.27 7.33
CA ASP A 329 10.62 5.74 8.69
C ASP A 329 9.25 5.30 9.22
N VAL A 330 9.11 5.26 10.54
CA VAL A 330 7.91 4.72 11.20
C VAL A 330 7.27 5.81 12.05
N LEU A 331 5.96 6.01 11.86
CA LEU A 331 5.17 6.99 12.59
C LEU A 331 4.16 6.28 13.48
N LEU A 332 4.05 6.71 14.74
CA LEU A 332 2.96 6.26 15.61
C LEU A 332 1.66 6.93 15.17
N LEU A 333 0.64 6.13 14.83
CA LEU A 333 -0.67 6.67 14.45
C LEU A 333 -1.23 7.55 15.58
N HIS A 334 -1.97 8.58 15.19
CA HIS A 334 -2.78 9.34 16.12
C HIS A 334 -4.11 8.63 16.35
N ARG A 335 -4.52 8.56 17.62
CA ARG A 335 -5.81 7.97 18.01
C ARG A 335 -6.97 8.83 17.50
N ASN A 336 -7.71 8.33 16.52
CA ASN A 336 -8.91 8.96 15.96
C ASN A 336 -10.08 7.97 16.00
N GLU A 337 -11.17 8.28 15.28
CA GLU A 337 -12.30 7.35 15.14
C GLU A 337 -11.85 6.04 14.50
N LYS A 338 -11.09 6.04 13.40
CA LYS A 338 -10.56 4.81 12.75
C LYS A 338 -9.69 3.94 13.66
N VAL A 339 -8.88 4.58 14.51
CA VAL A 339 -8.04 3.87 15.48
C VAL A 339 -8.89 3.35 16.64
N SER A 340 -9.91 4.10 17.05
CA SER A 340 -10.79 3.77 18.18
C SER A 340 -12.04 2.98 17.79
N ASP A 341 -12.28 2.78 16.50
CA ASP A 341 -13.41 2.06 15.93
C ASP A 341 -13.04 0.61 15.61
N TRP A 342 -13.87 -0.01 14.78
CA TRP A 342 -13.79 -1.42 14.39
C TRP A 342 -12.58 -1.75 13.51
N TYR A 343 -11.82 -0.78 13.01
CA TYR A 343 -10.71 -1.06 12.10
C TYR A 343 -9.42 -1.45 12.85
N PHE A 344 -9.08 -0.73 13.90
CA PHE A 344 -7.90 -1.02 14.75
C PHE A 344 -8.25 -1.45 16.17
N HIS A 345 -9.54 -1.48 16.54
CA HIS A 345 -10.02 -1.99 17.82
C HIS A 345 -9.40 -1.29 19.04
N GLY A 346 -9.09 -0.01 18.90
CA GLY A 346 -8.46 0.79 19.97
C GLY A 346 -6.97 0.51 20.17
N LYS A 347 -6.35 -0.41 19.43
CA LYS A 347 -4.88 -0.57 19.40
C LYS A 347 -4.29 0.52 18.52
N ASN A 348 -3.26 1.20 19.03
CA ASN A 348 -2.54 2.22 18.29
C ASN A 348 -1.29 1.61 17.64
N PHE A 349 -1.13 1.77 16.34
CA PHE A 349 -0.12 1.07 15.54
C PHE A 349 1.04 2.00 15.17
N GLU A 350 2.25 1.43 15.11
CA GLU A 350 3.40 2.04 14.45
C GLU A 350 3.37 1.71 12.95
N MET A 351 3.26 2.74 12.12
CA MET A 351 3.02 2.64 10.68
C MET A 351 4.24 3.13 9.88
N PRO A 352 4.85 2.29 9.02
CA PRO A 352 5.85 2.77 8.07
C PRO A 352 5.17 3.59 6.96
N ASP A 353 5.65 4.80 6.71
CA ASP A 353 5.13 5.63 5.62
C ASP A 353 6.15 6.58 4.98
N PRO A 354 6.90 7.42 5.71
CA PRO A 354 7.88 8.31 5.10
C PRO A 354 9.06 7.54 4.48
N LEU A 355 9.45 7.95 3.28
CA LEU A 355 10.67 7.49 2.60
C LEU A 355 11.77 8.52 2.82
N VAL A 356 12.56 8.31 3.88
CA VAL A 356 13.69 9.18 4.23
C VAL A 356 14.96 8.72 3.53
N SER A 357 15.97 9.59 3.51
CA SER A 357 17.31 9.22 3.03
C SER A 357 17.76 7.87 3.62
N ALA A 358 18.20 6.95 2.75
CA ALA A 358 18.71 5.64 3.13
C ALA A 358 20.10 5.68 3.79
N ALA A 359 20.54 6.83 4.30
CA ALA A 359 21.81 6.98 5.00
C ALA A 359 22.09 5.79 5.93
N PRO A 360 23.36 5.35 6.08
CA PRO A 360 23.70 4.13 6.82
C PRO A 360 22.95 4.06 8.16
N ALA A 361 22.23 2.95 8.37
CA ALA A 361 21.32 2.82 9.49
C ALA A 361 21.67 1.59 10.34
N ASP A 362 21.49 1.72 11.65
CA ASP A 362 21.55 0.59 12.55
C ASP A 362 20.31 -0.30 12.35
N CYS A 363 20.53 -1.60 12.16
CA CYS A 363 19.45 -2.60 12.08
C CYS A 363 19.44 -3.39 13.39
N PRO A 364 18.35 -3.34 14.19
CA PRO A 364 18.27 -4.07 15.45
C PRO A 364 18.25 -5.58 15.26
N VAL A 365 18.87 -6.32 16.18
CA VAL A 365 18.83 -7.78 16.16
C VAL A 365 17.40 -8.31 16.25
N HIS A 366 17.12 -9.32 15.42
CA HIS A 366 15.81 -9.97 15.30
C HIS A 366 14.64 -9.05 14.95
N MET A 367 14.92 -7.92 14.31
CA MET A 367 13.91 -7.05 13.72
C MET A 367 14.28 -6.72 12.28
N SER A 368 13.30 -6.81 11.40
CA SER A 368 13.43 -6.42 10.00
C SER A 368 13.50 -4.91 9.90
N THR A 369 14.56 -4.42 9.26
CA THR A 369 14.68 -3.01 8.86
C THR A 369 14.37 -2.89 7.37
N PRO A 370 13.25 -2.25 6.99
CA PRO A 370 12.81 -2.15 5.60
C PRO A 370 13.45 -0.95 4.87
N PHE A 371 13.98 -1.23 3.68
CA PHE A 371 14.49 -0.25 2.73
C PHE A 371 13.64 -0.30 1.46
N TRP A 372 13.27 0.87 0.95
CA TRP A 372 12.52 1.03 -0.29
C TRP A 372 13.46 1.41 -1.42
N PHE A 373 13.24 0.83 -2.59
CA PHE A 373 13.96 1.18 -3.81
C PHE A 373 12.95 1.59 -4.88
N THR A 374 13.31 2.58 -5.68
CA THR A 374 12.56 2.99 -6.86
C THR A 374 13.52 2.98 -8.05
N VAL A 375 13.23 2.18 -9.06
CA VAL A 375 13.95 2.19 -10.34
C VAL A 375 13.17 3.04 -11.32
N ARG A 376 13.90 3.86 -12.09
CA ARG A 376 13.36 4.68 -13.17
C ARG A 376 13.90 4.16 -14.50
N THR A 377 13.02 3.94 -15.47
CA THR A 377 13.41 3.83 -16.88
C THR A 377 13.22 5.19 -17.56
N ARG A 378 13.98 5.43 -18.63
CA ARG A 378 13.89 6.63 -19.47
C ARG A 378 13.15 6.31 -20.78
N PRO A 379 12.61 7.30 -21.50
CA PRO A 379 11.94 7.07 -22.79
C PRO A 379 12.80 6.29 -23.80
N GLU A 380 14.10 6.52 -23.78
CA GLU A 380 15.11 5.90 -24.64
C GLU A 380 15.66 4.57 -24.10
N THR A 381 15.31 4.16 -22.88
CA THR A 381 15.77 2.89 -22.30
C THR A 381 15.42 1.75 -23.23
N ARG A 382 16.40 0.92 -23.61
CA ARG A 382 16.18 -0.18 -24.55
C ARG A 382 15.34 -1.27 -23.89
N ALA A 383 14.37 -1.85 -24.61
CA ALA A 383 13.63 -3.02 -24.14
C ALA A 383 14.53 -4.25 -23.95
N GLY A 384 14.19 -5.10 -22.99
CA GLY A 384 14.87 -6.36 -22.67
C GLY A 384 15.20 -6.54 -21.20
N ALA A 385 15.96 -7.59 -20.88
CA ALA A 385 16.33 -7.93 -19.51
C ALA A 385 17.60 -7.18 -19.06
N TYR A 386 17.49 -6.54 -17.90
CA TYR A 386 18.58 -5.86 -17.20
C TYR A 386 18.92 -6.60 -15.91
N ARG A 387 20.21 -6.63 -15.57
CA ARG A 387 20.72 -7.30 -14.37
C ARG A 387 21.67 -6.39 -13.63
N GLY A 388 21.55 -6.39 -12.31
CA GLY A 388 22.48 -5.73 -11.41
C GLY A 388 22.31 -6.27 -10.02
N LYS A 389 22.87 -5.57 -9.03
CA LYS A 389 22.80 -6.01 -7.65
C LYS A 389 22.59 -4.85 -6.68
N VAL A 390 22.11 -5.21 -5.50
CA VAL A 390 22.09 -4.34 -4.31
C VAL A 390 23.02 -4.96 -3.27
N THR A 391 24.04 -4.23 -2.84
CA THR A 391 24.92 -4.70 -1.77
C THR A 391 24.44 -4.15 -0.42
N VAL A 392 24.15 -5.03 0.54
CA VAL A 392 23.96 -4.68 1.96
C VAL A 392 25.34 -4.68 2.62
N ARG A 393 25.81 -3.53 3.09
CA ARG A 393 27.14 -3.36 3.69
C ARG A 393 27.05 -2.81 5.12
N PRO A 394 26.93 -3.68 6.14
CA PRO A 394 27.10 -3.28 7.53
C PRO A 394 28.59 -3.10 7.89
N GLN A 395 28.87 -2.32 8.93
CA GLN A 395 30.24 -2.06 9.40
C GLN A 395 30.82 -3.22 10.20
N ASN A 396 29.96 -4.04 10.82
CA ASN A 396 30.33 -5.08 11.78
C ASN A 396 29.97 -6.50 11.32
N ALA A 397 29.62 -6.69 10.04
CA ALA A 397 29.37 -8.01 9.45
C ALA A 397 29.78 -8.04 7.97
N PRO A 398 29.99 -9.22 7.36
CA PRO A 398 30.31 -9.33 5.94
C PRO A 398 29.20 -8.75 5.06
N PRO A 399 29.52 -8.08 3.94
CA PRO A 399 28.51 -7.59 3.01
C PRO A 399 27.80 -8.72 2.26
N ARG A 400 26.59 -8.44 1.75
CA ARG A 400 25.80 -9.37 0.93
C ARG A 400 25.31 -8.73 -0.35
N ASP A 401 25.48 -9.44 -1.46
CA ASP A 401 25.02 -9.03 -2.78
C ASP A 401 23.67 -9.68 -3.10
N LEU A 402 22.65 -8.85 -3.33
CA LEU A 402 21.31 -9.25 -3.72
C LEU A 402 21.13 -9.05 -5.21
N GLN A 403 20.57 -10.01 -5.93
CA GLN A 403 20.38 -9.94 -7.37
C GLN A 403 19.08 -9.23 -7.73
N LEU A 404 19.18 -8.21 -8.60
CA LEU A 404 18.03 -7.50 -9.14
C LEU A 404 17.93 -7.76 -10.65
N GLN A 405 16.75 -8.19 -11.09
CA GLN A 405 16.41 -8.34 -12.50
C GLN A 405 15.26 -7.41 -12.86
N VAL A 406 15.43 -6.63 -13.92
CA VAL A 406 14.39 -5.74 -14.45
C VAL A 406 14.16 -6.10 -15.91
N ARG A 407 12.94 -6.50 -16.25
CA ARG A 407 12.53 -6.65 -17.65
C ARG A 407 11.87 -5.36 -18.12
N VAL A 408 12.42 -4.72 -19.14
CA VAL A 408 11.83 -3.54 -19.78
C VAL A 408 11.03 -3.98 -21.01
N TRP A 409 9.71 -3.76 -21.02
CA TRP A 409 8.82 -4.01 -22.16
C TRP A 409 9.08 -3.03 -23.32
N ASP A 410 8.77 -3.45 -24.54
CA ASP A 410 8.92 -2.60 -25.74
C ASP A 410 7.77 -1.59 -25.96
N TYR A 411 7.41 -0.84 -24.92
CA TYR A 411 6.56 0.36 -25.02
C TYR A 411 7.02 1.41 -24.02
N ALA A 412 6.50 2.63 -24.13
CA ALA A 412 6.80 3.71 -23.21
C ALA A 412 5.52 4.25 -22.58
N VAL A 413 5.54 4.51 -21.28
CA VAL A 413 4.54 5.35 -20.63
C VAL A 413 4.68 6.77 -21.23
N PRO A 414 3.60 7.40 -21.69
CA PRO A 414 3.66 8.70 -22.34
C PRO A 414 4.31 9.79 -21.48
N GLU A 415 5.18 10.60 -22.12
CA GLU A 415 5.77 11.79 -21.49
C GLU A 415 4.71 12.86 -21.21
N LYS A 416 3.78 13.06 -22.15
CA LYS A 416 2.59 13.91 -21.95
C LYS A 416 1.48 13.09 -21.35
N TRP A 417 0.97 13.51 -20.20
CA TRP A 417 0.03 12.72 -19.43
C TRP A 417 -1.36 12.78 -20.04
N ASN A 418 -1.99 11.62 -20.19
CA ASN A 418 -3.39 11.51 -20.56
C ASN A 418 -4.28 11.54 -19.30
N PHE A 419 -3.77 11.11 -18.15
CA PHE A 419 -4.42 11.20 -16.86
C PHE A 419 -4.24 12.60 -16.25
N GLN A 420 -5.32 13.20 -15.76
CA GLN A 420 -5.28 14.53 -15.17
C GLN A 420 -5.28 14.46 -13.64
N THR A 421 -4.28 15.08 -13.00
CA THR A 421 -4.24 15.23 -11.54
C THR A 421 -4.49 16.68 -11.12
N MET A 422 -5.15 16.85 -9.99
CA MET A 422 -5.50 18.15 -9.42
C MET A 422 -5.51 18.12 -7.90
N GLY A 423 -5.43 19.31 -7.29
CA GLY A 423 -5.35 19.48 -5.84
C GLY A 423 -4.54 20.68 -5.40
N GLN A 424 -4.26 20.72 -4.09
CA GLN A 424 -3.57 21.83 -3.42
C GLN A 424 -2.14 21.45 -2.95
N THR A 425 -1.16 22.16 -3.48
CA THR A 425 0.19 22.31 -2.91
C THR A 425 0.20 23.53 -2.00
N CYS A 426 0.41 23.35 -0.71
CA CYS A 426 0.48 24.47 0.24
C CYS A 426 1.91 25.02 0.33
N TRP A 427 2.26 25.99 -0.54
CA TRP A 427 3.58 26.65 -0.51
C TRP A 427 3.89 27.38 0.79
N ASP A 428 2.87 27.88 1.51
CA ASP A 428 3.09 28.51 2.81
C ASP A 428 3.58 27.50 3.87
N TYR A 429 3.13 26.25 3.85
CA TYR A 429 3.67 25.21 4.73
C TYR A 429 5.11 24.85 4.36
N ILE A 430 5.44 24.83 3.07
CA ILE A 430 6.84 24.66 2.60
C ILE A 430 7.70 25.81 3.11
N ARG A 431 7.25 27.05 2.93
CA ARG A 431 7.92 28.26 3.43
C ARG A 431 8.14 28.21 4.94
N LYS A 432 7.13 27.83 5.72
CA LYS A 432 7.23 27.74 7.19
C LYS A 432 8.16 26.60 7.63
N ALA A 433 8.17 25.46 6.94
CA ALA A 433 9.04 24.34 7.27
C ALA A 433 10.53 24.64 6.97
N HIS A 434 10.80 25.40 5.91
CA HIS A 434 12.17 25.71 5.43
C HIS A 434 12.63 27.13 5.76
N GLY A 435 11.79 27.95 6.39
CA GLY A 435 11.99 29.39 6.62
C GLY A 435 11.74 30.27 5.39
N ARG A 436 12.17 29.82 4.19
CA ARG A 436 11.92 30.49 2.90
C ARG A 436 11.77 29.48 1.76
N VAL A 437 11.15 29.90 0.66
CA VAL A 437 11.11 29.13 -0.59
C VAL A 437 12.03 29.82 -1.60
N THR A 438 13.23 29.27 -1.81
CA THR A 438 14.12 29.76 -2.88
C THR A 438 13.66 29.19 -4.24
N PRO A 439 14.08 29.78 -5.38
CA PRO A 439 13.78 29.22 -6.70
C PRO A 439 14.21 27.76 -6.86
N GLU A 440 15.37 27.38 -6.31
CA GLU A 440 15.90 26.02 -6.37
C GLU A 440 15.04 25.06 -5.53
N LEU A 441 14.62 25.47 -4.33
CA LEU A 441 13.73 24.67 -3.50
C LEU A 441 12.36 24.52 -4.15
N LYS A 442 11.81 25.60 -4.73
CA LYS A 442 10.55 25.59 -5.47
C LYS A 442 10.62 24.59 -6.64
N ARG A 443 11.69 24.67 -7.45
CA ARG A 443 11.93 23.76 -8.57
C ARG A 443 12.03 22.30 -8.11
N ARG A 444 12.72 22.01 -7.00
CA ARG A 444 12.78 20.65 -6.41
C ARG A 444 11.39 20.10 -6.05
N TYR A 445 10.52 20.91 -5.43
CA TYR A 445 9.15 20.49 -5.12
C TYR A 445 8.29 20.31 -6.38
N ILE A 446 8.44 21.18 -7.38
CA ILE A 446 7.78 21.04 -8.68
C ILE A 446 8.21 19.74 -9.36
N ASP A 447 9.52 19.51 -9.48
CA ASP A 447 10.08 18.31 -10.12
C ASP A 447 9.68 17.03 -9.41
N PHE A 448 9.67 17.06 -8.07
CA PHE A 448 9.18 15.97 -7.26
C PHE A 448 7.71 15.65 -7.54
N LEU A 449 6.82 16.64 -7.55
CA LEU A 449 5.40 16.42 -7.87
C LEU A 449 5.22 15.87 -9.29
N LEU A 450 5.97 16.41 -10.26
CA LEU A 450 5.90 15.96 -11.65
C LEU A 450 6.42 14.53 -11.85
N ASP A 451 7.50 14.15 -11.16
CA ASP A 451 7.98 12.76 -11.14
C ASP A 451 6.96 11.81 -10.49
N HIS A 452 6.01 12.31 -9.69
CA HIS A 452 4.88 11.56 -9.12
C HIS A 452 3.55 11.74 -9.87
N ARG A 453 3.57 12.33 -11.07
CA ARG A 453 2.39 12.60 -11.90
C ARG A 453 1.36 13.54 -11.25
N PHE A 454 1.80 14.43 -10.34
CA PHE A 454 0.97 15.48 -9.73
C PHE A 454 1.30 16.87 -10.32
N ASN A 455 0.25 17.63 -10.61
CA ASN A 455 0.41 19.04 -11.00
C ASN A 455 0.69 19.91 -9.74
N PRO A 456 1.66 20.84 -9.76
CA PRO A 456 2.01 21.68 -8.61
C PRO A 456 1.04 22.88 -8.47
N THR A 457 -0.25 22.59 -8.30
CA THR A 457 -1.34 23.57 -8.32
C THR A 457 -1.78 24.02 -6.92
N GLU A 458 -2.49 25.14 -6.86
CA GLU A 458 -3.10 25.72 -5.65
C GLU A 458 -4.60 25.93 -5.87
N GLN A 459 -5.36 24.85 -5.77
CA GLN A 459 -6.82 24.82 -5.94
C GLN A 459 -7.60 25.84 -5.09
N TYR A 460 -7.10 26.23 -3.92
CA TYR A 460 -7.81 27.10 -2.98
C TYR A 460 -7.30 28.55 -2.96
N ALA A 461 -6.36 28.91 -3.84
CA ALA A 461 -5.78 30.25 -3.89
C ALA A 461 -6.33 31.08 -5.05
N GLU A 462 -6.68 32.35 -4.81
CA GLU A 462 -7.21 33.27 -5.84
C GLU A 462 -6.11 33.84 -6.77
N LYS A 463 -5.31 32.96 -7.37
CA LYS A 463 -4.21 33.30 -8.28
C LYS A 463 -4.08 32.32 -9.45
N LEU A 464 -3.27 32.69 -10.44
CA LEU A 464 -2.82 31.76 -11.48
C LEU A 464 -1.91 30.70 -10.83
N SER A 465 -2.20 29.42 -11.06
CA SER A 465 -1.43 28.31 -10.51
C SER A 465 -1.32 27.15 -11.51
N PRO A 466 -0.12 26.64 -11.83
CA PRO A 466 1.19 27.08 -11.35
C PRO A 466 1.49 28.55 -11.71
N ASP A 467 2.48 29.15 -11.05
CA ASP A 467 2.87 30.53 -11.36
C ASP A 467 3.31 30.62 -12.84
N LEU A 468 3.07 31.76 -13.50
CA LEU A 468 3.23 31.90 -14.96
C LEU A 468 4.63 31.48 -15.46
N GLU A 469 5.67 31.77 -14.67
CA GLU A 469 7.07 31.42 -14.95
C GLU A 469 7.34 29.90 -14.92
N ASP A 470 6.52 29.13 -14.20
CA ASP A 470 6.69 27.69 -14.03
C ASP A 470 5.88 26.88 -15.04
N ILE A 471 4.85 27.47 -15.65
CA ILE A 471 3.96 26.79 -16.60
C ILE A 471 4.74 26.11 -17.75
N PRO A 472 5.71 26.75 -18.43
CA PRO A 472 6.45 26.09 -19.51
C PRO A 472 7.15 24.80 -19.06
N HIS A 473 7.83 24.84 -17.91
CA HIS A 473 8.53 23.68 -17.34
C HIS A 473 7.56 22.57 -16.94
N VAL A 474 6.43 22.92 -16.30
CA VAL A 474 5.39 21.95 -15.90
C VAL A 474 4.85 21.19 -17.10
N PHE A 475 4.56 21.90 -18.20
CA PHE A 475 3.99 21.29 -19.41
C PHE A 475 5.03 20.56 -20.28
N GLU A 476 6.28 21.02 -20.28
CA GLU A 476 7.40 20.28 -20.89
C GLU A 476 7.56 18.90 -20.24
N ARG A 477 7.38 18.83 -18.92
CA ARG A 477 7.43 17.60 -18.11
C ARG A 477 6.13 16.79 -18.08
N GLY A 478 5.15 17.17 -18.89
CA GLY A 478 3.92 16.41 -19.10
C GLY A 478 2.71 16.82 -18.28
N GLY A 479 2.86 17.80 -17.37
CA GLY A 479 1.74 18.38 -16.62
C GLY A 479 0.65 18.94 -17.52
N ASN A 480 -0.58 18.97 -17.00
CA ASN A 480 -1.79 19.18 -17.82
C ASN A 480 -2.92 19.97 -17.14
N THR A 481 -2.69 20.56 -15.95
CA THR A 481 -3.68 21.34 -15.19
C THR A 481 -3.19 22.74 -14.88
N ILE A 482 -4.02 23.75 -15.15
CA ILE A 482 -3.79 25.15 -14.76
C ILE A 482 -5.06 25.69 -14.09
N TYR A 483 -4.94 26.24 -12.88
CA TYR A 483 -5.99 27.05 -12.27
C TYR A 483 -5.76 28.51 -12.66
N LEU A 484 -6.73 29.13 -13.33
CA LEU A 484 -6.74 30.60 -13.47
C LEU A 484 -7.09 31.28 -12.13
N SER A 485 -7.87 30.57 -11.30
CA SER A 485 -8.14 30.91 -9.91
C SER A 485 -8.73 29.73 -9.16
N GLY A 486 -8.31 29.59 -7.91
CA GLY A 486 -8.99 28.83 -6.87
C GLY A 486 -10.05 29.65 -6.13
N ASN A 487 -11.03 28.98 -5.52
CA ASN A 487 -12.08 29.57 -4.67
C ASN A 487 -12.72 30.88 -5.21
N PHE A 488 -13.01 30.91 -6.51
CA PHE A 488 -13.46 32.12 -7.19
C PHE A 488 -14.76 32.68 -6.61
N THR A 489 -14.73 33.95 -6.21
CA THR A 489 -15.85 34.64 -5.53
C THR A 489 -16.73 35.47 -6.46
N GLY A 490 -16.34 35.66 -7.73
CA GLY A 490 -17.15 36.36 -8.73
C GLY A 490 -16.47 37.53 -9.46
N ASN A 491 -15.24 37.91 -9.11
CA ASN A 491 -14.51 39.00 -9.76
C ASN A 491 -13.84 38.56 -11.07
N ALA A 492 -14.61 38.49 -12.15
CA ALA A 492 -14.11 37.97 -13.44
C ALA A 492 -13.03 38.85 -14.10
N ASP A 493 -12.97 40.16 -13.79
CA ASP A 493 -11.96 41.05 -14.36
C ASP A 493 -10.55 40.70 -13.90
N ALA A 494 -10.40 40.18 -12.68
CA ALA A 494 -9.12 39.70 -12.17
C ALA A 494 -8.58 38.47 -12.93
N LEU A 495 -9.44 37.76 -13.67
CA LEU A 495 -9.06 36.55 -14.42
C LEU A 495 -8.59 36.86 -15.84
N LYS A 496 -9.07 37.94 -16.47
CA LYS A 496 -8.77 38.27 -17.87
C LYS A 496 -7.26 38.29 -18.19
N PRO A 497 -6.38 38.93 -17.39
CA PRO A 497 -4.95 38.91 -17.68
C PRO A 497 -4.34 37.51 -17.60
N ARG A 498 -4.80 36.68 -16.64
CA ARG A 498 -4.33 35.30 -16.44
C ARG A 498 -4.77 34.42 -17.61
N TYR A 499 -6.03 34.55 -18.00
CA TYR A 499 -6.62 33.85 -19.15
C TYR A 499 -5.88 34.18 -20.44
N GLU A 500 -5.66 35.46 -20.75
CA GLU A 500 -4.93 35.88 -21.95
C GLU A 500 -3.46 35.42 -21.93
N ALA A 501 -2.80 35.40 -20.77
CA ALA A 501 -1.46 34.85 -20.64
C ALA A 501 -1.42 33.36 -21.00
N VAL A 502 -2.35 32.56 -20.46
CA VAL A 502 -2.44 31.11 -20.76
C VAL A 502 -2.86 30.86 -22.21
N ARG A 503 -3.74 31.70 -22.78
CA ARG A 503 -4.14 31.61 -24.19
C ARG A 503 -2.97 31.88 -25.14
N LYS A 504 -2.11 32.86 -24.83
CA LYS A 504 -0.86 33.14 -25.58
C LYS A 504 0.12 31.97 -25.55
N LEU A 505 0.12 31.16 -24.50
CA LEU A 505 0.90 29.93 -24.41
C LEU A 505 0.26 28.76 -25.20
N GLY A 506 -0.97 28.90 -25.69
CA GLY A 506 -1.70 27.82 -26.36
C GLY A 506 -2.20 26.73 -25.41
N LEU A 507 -2.30 27.02 -24.10
CA LEU A 507 -2.60 26.04 -23.05
C LEU A 507 -4.00 26.21 -22.44
N VAL A 508 -4.90 26.96 -23.10
CA VAL A 508 -6.24 27.27 -22.58
C VAL A 508 -7.10 26.02 -22.36
N ASP A 509 -6.89 24.95 -23.12
CA ASP A 509 -7.61 23.68 -22.96
C ASP A 509 -7.29 22.96 -21.62
N SER A 510 -6.20 23.38 -20.95
CA SER A 510 -5.80 22.91 -19.61
C SER A 510 -6.19 23.87 -18.49
N ALA A 511 -6.80 25.01 -18.82
CA ALA A 511 -7.16 26.04 -17.87
C ALA A 511 -8.54 25.79 -17.25
N LEU A 512 -8.63 25.95 -15.93
CA LEU A 512 -9.88 25.83 -15.20
C LEU A 512 -10.00 26.88 -14.09
N VAL A 513 -11.22 27.05 -13.59
CA VAL A 513 -11.53 27.86 -12.41
C VAL A 513 -12.37 27.04 -11.45
N TYR A 514 -11.92 27.02 -10.20
CA TYR A 514 -12.62 26.38 -9.11
C TYR A 514 -13.57 27.38 -8.46
N ILE A 515 -14.87 27.15 -8.55
CA ILE A 515 -15.90 28.13 -8.16
C ILE A 515 -16.63 27.78 -6.86
N GLY A 516 -16.39 26.61 -6.29
CA GLY A 516 -17.02 26.15 -5.04
C GLY A 516 -16.54 24.76 -4.60
N ASP A 517 -16.84 24.41 -3.36
CA ASP A 517 -16.43 23.16 -2.71
C ASP A 517 -17.61 22.55 -1.95
N GLU A 518 -17.93 21.28 -2.22
CA GLU A 518 -18.98 20.46 -1.58
C GLU A 518 -20.27 21.25 -1.25
N THR A 519 -20.70 22.13 -2.15
CA THR A 519 -21.75 23.13 -1.88
C THR A 519 -23.06 22.76 -2.56
N SER A 520 -24.19 23.15 -1.96
CA SER A 520 -25.53 23.04 -2.56
C SER A 520 -26.13 24.38 -3.01
N LYS A 521 -25.32 25.45 -3.02
CA LYS A 521 -25.77 26.81 -3.41
C LYS A 521 -25.80 26.98 -4.93
N TRP A 522 -26.70 26.27 -5.60
CA TRP A 522 -26.72 26.14 -7.05
C TRP A 522 -26.89 27.45 -7.81
N ASP A 523 -27.77 28.34 -7.35
CA ASP A 523 -27.98 29.65 -7.99
C ASP A 523 -26.72 30.53 -7.93
N GLU A 524 -26.02 30.49 -6.79
CA GLU A 524 -24.75 31.18 -6.61
C GLU A 524 -23.68 30.62 -7.56
N MET A 525 -23.57 29.30 -7.66
CA MET A 525 -22.62 28.63 -8.55
C MET A 525 -22.92 28.94 -10.02
N ARG A 526 -24.19 28.96 -10.42
CA ARG A 526 -24.62 29.37 -11.76
C ARG A 526 -24.24 30.82 -12.04
N ALA A 527 -24.47 31.73 -11.11
CA ALA A 527 -24.08 33.13 -11.26
C ALA A 527 -22.56 33.33 -11.35
N ARG A 528 -21.76 32.54 -10.61
CA ARG A 528 -20.29 32.52 -10.74
C ARG A 528 -19.85 31.98 -12.11
N SER A 529 -20.42 30.85 -12.53
CA SER A 529 -20.14 30.23 -13.83
C SER A 529 -20.50 31.14 -15.00
N ASP A 530 -21.69 31.75 -14.99
CA ASP A 530 -22.13 32.65 -16.06
C ASP A 530 -21.23 33.89 -16.18
N ARG A 531 -20.78 34.47 -15.05
CA ARG A 531 -19.80 35.57 -15.05
C ARG A 531 -18.47 35.13 -15.64
N LEU A 532 -17.98 33.96 -15.25
CA LEU A 532 -16.73 33.41 -15.76
C LEU A 532 -16.82 33.12 -17.27
N ARG A 533 -17.88 32.47 -17.73
CA ARG A 533 -18.05 32.11 -19.15
C ARG A 533 -18.11 33.33 -20.07
N ARG A 534 -18.62 34.47 -19.59
CA ARG A 534 -18.57 35.74 -20.34
C ARG A 534 -17.16 36.33 -20.42
N ALA A 535 -16.33 36.13 -19.40
CA ALA A 535 -14.98 36.72 -19.34
C ALA A 535 -13.87 35.81 -19.89
N CYS A 536 -14.01 34.50 -19.71
CA CYS A 536 -13.04 33.46 -20.03
C CYS A 536 -13.77 32.25 -20.65
N PRO A 537 -14.35 32.38 -21.86
CA PRO A 537 -15.29 31.40 -22.44
C PRO A 537 -14.69 30.02 -22.71
N GLU A 538 -13.36 29.91 -22.83
CA GLU A 538 -12.65 28.66 -23.10
C GLU A 538 -12.15 27.95 -21.83
N ALA A 539 -12.27 28.57 -20.65
CA ALA A 539 -11.82 27.96 -19.40
C ALA A 539 -12.88 26.99 -18.85
N ALA A 540 -12.43 25.84 -18.34
CA ALA A 540 -13.31 24.89 -17.67
C ALA A 540 -13.73 25.40 -16.28
N VAL A 541 -14.93 25.03 -15.84
CA VAL A 541 -15.49 25.37 -14.54
C VAL A 541 -15.63 24.11 -13.69
N MET A 542 -15.22 24.17 -12.43
CA MET A 542 -15.28 23.04 -11.50
C MET A 542 -15.88 23.46 -10.15
N ILE A 543 -16.61 22.53 -9.53
CA ILE A 543 -16.97 22.54 -8.12
C ILE A 543 -16.40 21.25 -7.53
N GLY A 544 -15.65 21.35 -6.43
CA GLY A 544 -15.12 20.16 -5.75
C GLY A 544 -16.23 19.34 -5.11
N GLY A 545 -16.13 18.02 -5.18
CA GLY A 545 -17.15 17.11 -4.69
C GLY A 545 -18.49 17.30 -5.41
N SER A 546 -18.54 17.00 -6.70
CA SER A 546 -19.78 17.14 -7.49
C SER A 546 -20.05 15.97 -8.43
N PHE A 547 -21.32 15.75 -8.77
CA PHE A 547 -21.74 14.79 -9.80
C PHE A 547 -22.86 15.34 -10.69
N PRO A 548 -23.03 14.80 -11.92
CA PRO A 548 -24.03 15.27 -12.88
C PRO A 548 -25.45 15.26 -12.32
N ARG A 549 -26.13 16.41 -12.41
CA ARG A 549 -27.53 16.59 -11.99
C ARG A 549 -28.15 17.81 -12.68
N PRO A 550 -29.50 17.93 -12.70
CA PRO A 550 -30.19 19.02 -13.39
C PRO A 550 -29.71 20.42 -12.95
N GLU A 551 -29.46 20.64 -11.66
CA GLU A 551 -29.08 21.93 -11.11
C GLU A 551 -27.69 22.40 -11.57
N LEU A 552 -26.82 21.45 -11.94
CA LEU A 552 -25.46 21.71 -12.41
C LEU A 552 -25.34 21.68 -13.94
N GLU A 553 -26.42 21.40 -14.67
CA GLU A 553 -26.39 21.37 -16.13
C GLU A 553 -26.03 22.75 -16.70
N GLY A 554 -24.99 22.76 -17.54
CA GLY A 554 -24.39 23.96 -18.11
C GLY A 554 -23.59 24.83 -17.12
N VAL A 555 -23.49 24.43 -15.85
CA VAL A 555 -22.78 25.19 -14.81
C VAL A 555 -21.31 24.77 -14.75
N ILE A 556 -21.02 23.48 -14.61
CA ILE A 556 -19.65 22.95 -14.45
C ILE A 556 -19.28 21.95 -15.54
N ASP A 557 -17.99 21.88 -15.87
CA ASP A 557 -17.43 21.10 -16.98
C ASP A 557 -16.60 19.90 -16.50
N ILE A 558 -16.28 19.86 -15.19
CA ILE A 558 -15.49 18.83 -14.53
C ILE A 558 -16.24 18.36 -13.29
N PHE A 559 -16.49 17.06 -13.19
CA PHE A 559 -17.05 16.40 -12.02
C PHE A 559 -16.00 15.55 -11.32
N ASP A 560 -16.06 15.47 -10.00
CA ASP A 560 -15.10 14.80 -9.13
C ASP A 560 -15.78 14.16 -7.90
N PRO A 561 -16.79 13.29 -8.08
CA PRO A 561 -17.47 12.73 -6.94
C PRO A 561 -16.56 11.82 -6.12
N GLN A 562 -16.89 11.71 -4.84
CA GLN A 562 -16.26 10.74 -3.96
C GLN A 562 -16.74 9.33 -4.29
N ILE A 563 -15.82 8.37 -4.30
CA ILE A 563 -16.10 6.94 -4.58
C ILE A 563 -16.66 6.20 -3.35
N ASP A 564 -17.78 6.70 -2.80
CA ASP A 564 -18.43 6.14 -1.61
C ASP A 564 -19.61 5.22 -1.97
N VAL A 565 -19.82 4.17 -1.17
CA VAL A 565 -21.03 3.32 -1.24
C VAL A 565 -22.26 4.00 -0.66
N ARG A 566 -22.09 4.95 0.25
CA ARG A 566 -23.18 5.75 0.79
C ARG A 566 -23.42 6.93 -0.12
N ALA A 567 -24.67 7.12 -0.52
CA ALA A 567 -25.08 8.32 -1.24
C ALA A 567 -25.01 9.53 -0.30
N ASN A 568 -24.18 10.51 -0.64
CA ASN A 568 -24.30 11.87 -0.13
C ASN A 568 -25.07 12.70 -1.15
N LYS A 569 -26.10 13.42 -0.72
CA LYS A 569 -26.95 14.24 -1.62
C LYS A 569 -26.17 15.31 -2.40
N VAL A 570 -24.93 15.61 -2.01
CA VAL A 570 -24.09 16.66 -2.61
C VAL A 570 -22.98 16.06 -3.47
N TYR A 571 -22.19 15.11 -2.99
CA TYR A 571 -20.90 14.79 -3.62
C TYR A 571 -20.62 13.30 -3.90
N SER A 572 -21.55 12.37 -3.63
CA SER A 572 -21.35 10.94 -3.95
C SER A 572 -22.64 10.22 -4.34
N LEU A 573 -22.51 9.24 -5.24
CA LEU A 573 -23.56 8.26 -5.53
C LEU A 573 -22.96 6.84 -5.49
N PRO A 574 -23.77 5.81 -5.19
CA PRO A 574 -23.35 4.42 -5.37
C PRO A 574 -22.89 4.14 -6.82
N ALA A 575 -22.03 3.14 -6.97
CA ALA A 575 -21.39 2.82 -8.25
C ALA A 575 -22.38 2.58 -9.40
N ASP A 576 -23.49 1.88 -9.15
CA ASP A 576 -24.50 1.58 -10.18
C ASP A 576 -25.21 2.82 -10.71
N ASP A 577 -25.43 3.81 -9.85
CA ASP A 577 -26.04 5.10 -10.21
C ASP A 577 -25.02 6.02 -10.90
N MET A 578 -23.75 5.97 -10.47
CA MET A 578 -22.70 6.80 -11.02
C MET A 578 -22.30 6.39 -12.45
N ARG A 579 -22.19 5.08 -12.70
CA ARG A 579 -21.71 4.53 -13.97
C ARG A 579 -22.39 5.11 -15.22
N PRO A 580 -23.73 5.14 -15.36
CA PRO A 580 -24.38 5.71 -16.54
C PRO A 580 -24.11 7.21 -16.70
N LEU A 581 -23.91 7.95 -15.60
CA LEU A 581 -23.65 9.38 -15.63
C LEU A 581 -22.28 9.71 -16.19
N ILE A 582 -21.25 8.89 -15.91
CA ILE A 582 -19.89 9.10 -16.42
C ILE A 582 -19.90 9.12 -17.96
N ALA A 583 -20.44 8.07 -18.58
CA ALA A 583 -20.48 7.95 -20.03
C ALA A 583 -21.34 9.05 -20.69
N ALA A 584 -22.49 9.39 -20.08
CA ALA A 584 -23.36 10.46 -20.56
C ALA A 584 -22.67 11.83 -20.51
N SER A 585 -21.89 12.11 -19.46
CA SER A 585 -21.17 13.37 -19.27
C SER A 585 -20.02 13.49 -20.26
N GLN A 586 -19.22 12.44 -20.40
CA GLN A 586 -18.11 12.39 -21.35
C GLN A 586 -18.59 12.55 -22.80
N ALA A 587 -19.77 12.01 -23.15
CA ALA A 587 -20.38 12.21 -24.47
C ALA A 587 -20.75 13.67 -24.76
N LYS A 588 -20.98 14.49 -23.72
CA LYS A 588 -21.19 15.94 -23.84
C LYS A 588 -19.88 16.74 -23.93
N GLY A 589 -18.73 16.13 -23.66
CA GLY A 589 -17.44 16.81 -23.55
C GLY A 589 -17.07 17.23 -22.12
N GLU A 590 -17.82 16.77 -21.12
CA GLU A 590 -17.50 16.99 -19.70
C GLU A 590 -16.41 16.01 -19.26
N LYS A 591 -15.62 16.42 -18.26
CA LYS A 591 -14.59 15.58 -17.66
C LYS A 591 -15.08 14.95 -16.36
N PHE A 592 -14.54 13.78 -16.05
CA PHE A 592 -14.89 13.01 -14.88
C PHE A 592 -13.63 12.55 -14.17
N PHE A 593 -13.51 12.87 -12.88
CA PHE A 593 -12.41 12.53 -11.98
C PHE A 593 -12.94 11.81 -10.74
N TRP A 594 -12.04 11.17 -10.00
CA TRP A 594 -12.32 10.68 -8.66
C TRP A 594 -11.74 11.59 -7.60
N TYR A 595 -12.45 11.65 -6.47
CA TYR A 595 -12.02 12.34 -5.26
C TYR A 595 -11.95 11.37 -4.08
N VAL A 596 -10.89 11.48 -3.29
CA VAL A 596 -10.78 10.90 -1.95
C VAL A 596 -10.11 11.91 -1.00
N ALA A 597 -10.39 11.79 0.30
CA ALA A 597 -9.85 12.62 1.38
C ALA A 597 -9.98 11.85 2.72
N ALA A 598 -10.47 12.51 3.77
CA ALA A 598 -10.81 11.87 5.05
C ALA A 598 -11.76 10.67 4.87
N GLY A 599 -12.61 10.72 3.84
CA GLY A 599 -13.40 9.61 3.29
C GLY A 599 -13.14 9.39 1.79
N PRO A 600 -13.69 8.33 1.18
CA PRO A 600 -14.57 7.36 1.81
C PRO A 600 -13.77 6.47 2.77
N MET A 601 -14.49 5.81 3.66
CA MET A 601 -13.91 4.76 4.47
C MET A 601 -13.70 3.53 3.58
N LEU A 602 -12.72 2.70 3.95
CA LEU A 602 -12.77 1.29 3.64
C LEU A 602 -14.23 0.79 3.87
N PRO A 603 -14.77 -0.10 3.03
CA PRO A 603 -14.11 -0.89 1.99
C PRO A 603 -13.79 -0.14 0.70
N CYS A 604 -14.19 1.12 0.54
CA CYS A 604 -13.81 1.87 -0.65
C CYS A 604 -12.31 2.16 -0.58
N PRO A 605 -11.55 2.02 -1.69
CA PRO A 605 -10.12 2.27 -1.66
C PRO A 605 -9.85 3.75 -1.36
N ASN A 606 -8.87 4.02 -0.49
CA ASN A 606 -8.40 5.36 -0.17
C ASN A 606 -6.86 5.35 0.01
N VAL A 607 -6.27 6.53 0.16
CA VAL A 607 -4.82 6.78 0.25
C VAL A 607 -4.40 7.23 1.66
N GLN A 608 -5.13 6.79 2.68
CA GLN A 608 -4.87 7.13 4.07
C GLN A 608 -3.80 6.22 4.68
N MET A 609 -3.17 6.66 5.77
CA MET A 609 -2.12 5.88 6.41
C MET A 609 -2.64 4.58 7.02
N GLU A 610 -3.90 4.56 7.45
CA GLU A 610 -4.57 3.41 8.01
C GLU A 610 -4.76 2.27 7.00
N ASP A 611 -4.96 2.63 5.72
CA ASP A 611 -5.37 1.71 4.68
C ASP A 611 -4.24 0.76 4.24
N PRO A 612 -4.57 -0.42 3.70
CA PRO A 612 -3.61 -1.27 3.02
C PRO A 612 -2.94 -0.51 1.89
N LEU A 613 -1.64 -0.70 1.74
CA LEU A 613 -0.88 0.07 0.76
C LEU A 613 -1.31 -0.21 -0.69
N ILE A 614 -1.68 -1.46 -0.99
CA ILE A 614 -2.24 -1.84 -2.30
C ILE A 614 -3.43 -0.97 -2.75
N ALA A 615 -4.25 -0.46 -1.81
CA ALA A 615 -5.39 0.40 -2.14
C ALA A 615 -4.95 1.68 -2.88
N SER A 616 -3.76 2.22 -2.54
CA SER A 616 -3.22 3.44 -3.16
C SER A 616 -2.87 3.26 -4.64
N ARG A 617 -2.46 2.05 -5.06
CA ARG A 617 -2.20 1.72 -6.47
C ARG A 617 -3.47 1.27 -7.19
N LEU A 618 -4.24 0.41 -6.52
CA LEU A 618 -5.45 -0.20 -7.09
C LEU A 618 -6.56 0.82 -7.38
N LEU A 619 -6.62 1.92 -6.64
CA LEU A 619 -7.52 3.03 -6.92
C LEU A 619 -7.50 3.42 -8.41
N PHE A 620 -6.34 3.44 -9.06
CA PHE A 620 -6.19 3.85 -10.46
C PHE A 620 -6.59 2.77 -11.48
N TRP A 621 -6.51 1.49 -11.11
CA TRP A 621 -7.10 0.40 -11.88
C TRP A 621 -8.64 0.47 -11.86
N MET A 622 -9.21 0.80 -10.71
CA MET A 622 -10.64 1.10 -10.59
C MET A 622 -11.00 2.35 -11.42
N THR A 623 -10.18 3.40 -11.37
CA THR A 623 -10.35 4.60 -12.21
C THR A 623 -10.42 4.26 -13.70
N TRP A 624 -9.51 3.41 -14.20
CA TRP A 624 -9.56 2.93 -15.57
C TRP A 624 -10.85 2.15 -15.87
N LYS A 625 -11.21 1.20 -15.00
CA LYS A 625 -12.38 0.33 -15.19
C LYS A 625 -13.69 1.12 -15.32
N PHE A 626 -13.83 2.22 -14.59
CA PHE A 626 -14.99 3.11 -14.67
C PHE A 626 -14.94 4.12 -15.83
N GLY A 627 -13.86 4.14 -16.61
CA GLY A 627 -13.67 5.09 -17.71
C GLY A 627 -13.33 6.51 -17.27
N VAL A 628 -12.88 6.68 -16.01
CA VAL A 628 -12.54 7.99 -15.43
C VAL A 628 -11.11 8.39 -15.80
N THR A 629 -10.88 9.68 -16.00
CA THR A 629 -9.67 10.22 -16.67
C THR A 629 -8.84 11.14 -15.78
N GLY A 630 -9.10 11.17 -14.47
CA GLY A 630 -8.33 11.98 -13.56
C GLY A 630 -8.67 11.76 -12.10
N PHE A 631 -7.92 12.46 -11.25
CA PHE A 631 -7.95 12.31 -9.81
C PHE A 631 -7.72 13.67 -9.14
N GLU A 632 -8.61 14.04 -8.24
CA GLU A 632 -8.47 15.16 -7.33
C GLU A 632 -8.06 14.61 -5.95
N TYR A 633 -7.01 15.21 -5.38
CA TYR A 633 -6.72 15.06 -3.97
C TYR A 633 -6.62 16.45 -3.35
N TYR A 634 -7.58 16.76 -2.49
CA TYR A 634 -7.81 18.12 -1.98
C TYR A 634 -6.55 18.83 -1.47
N CYS A 635 -5.59 18.13 -0.86
CA CYS A 635 -4.30 18.71 -0.48
C CYS A 635 -3.17 17.70 -0.36
N TYR A 636 -1.95 18.09 -0.73
CA TYR A 636 -0.80 17.19 -0.72
C TYR A 636 0.07 17.29 0.54
N ASN A 637 0.04 18.43 1.26
CA ASN A 637 1.01 18.73 2.32
C ASN A 637 0.52 19.64 3.46
N ILE A 638 -0.60 19.30 4.10
CA ILE A 638 -1.12 20.00 5.29
C ILE A 638 -0.24 19.72 6.52
N TRP A 639 0.81 20.51 6.70
CA TRP A 639 1.78 20.32 7.80
C TRP A 639 1.52 21.19 9.04
N SER A 640 0.27 21.57 9.29
CA SER A 640 -0.09 22.46 10.41
C SER A 640 0.40 21.96 11.78
N HIS A 641 0.39 20.65 12.01
CA HIS A 641 0.88 20.00 13.23
C HIS A 641 2.40 19.76 13.26
N ASN A 642 3.08 19.98 12.14
CA ASN A 642 4.48 19.60 11.91
C ASN A 642 5.39 20.79 11.66
N LEU A 643 4.89 22.01 11.87
CA LEU A 643 5.68 23.23 11.78
C LEU A 643 6.80 23.26 12.84
N PRO A 644 7.89 24.01 12.57
CA PRO A 644 8.92 24.29 13.57
C PRO A 644 8.29 24.79 14.88
N ASP A 645 8.78 24.27 16.00
CA ASP A 645 8.41 24.80 17.32
C ASP A 645 9.08 26.16 17.59
N LYS A 646 8.85 26.72 18.79
CA LYS A 646 9.44 28.00 19.22
C LYS A 646 10.99 28.02 19.18
N ASP A 647 11.62 26.85 19.25
CA ASP A 647 13.08 26.69 19.22
C ASP A 647 13.58 26.38 17.80
N GLY A 648 12.69 26.44 16.80
CA GLY A 648 12.97 26.12 15.40
C GLY A 648 13.04 24.62 15.10
N ARG A 649 12.72 23.75 16.06
CA ARG A 649 12.85 22.29 15.89
C ARG A 649 11.67 21.72 15.12
N ARG A 650 11.96 20.86 14.16
CA ARG A 650 10.97 20.09 13.39
C ARG A 650 11.47 18.67 13.14
N TRP A 651 10.64 17.81 12.56
CA TRP A 651 11.06 16.48 12.14
C TRP A 651 12.31 16.58 11.23
N PRO A 652 13.35 15.75 11.47
CA PRO A 652 13.39 14.59 12.37
C PRO A 652 13.84 14.86 13.83
N GLN A 653 14.13 16.11 14.22
CA GLN A 653 14.56 16.45 15.59
C GLN A 653 13.46 16.21 16.64
N LYS A 654 12.19 16.15 16.20
CA LYS A 654 11.04 15.72 16.99
C LYS A 654 10.18 14.76 16.14
N PRO A 655 9.36 13.89 16.75
CA PRO A 655 8.46 13.00 16.01
C PRO A 655 7.52 13.78 15.08
N PHE A 656 7.30 13.26 13.87
CA PHE A 656 6.28 13.77 12.97
C PHE A 656 4.90 13.32 13.44
N SER A 657 3.94 14.24 13.46
CA SER A 657 2.54 13.93 13.75
C SER A 657 1.82 13.53 12.47
N PRO A 658 1.21 12.34 12.39
CA PRO A 658 0.42 11.94 11.22
C PRO A 658 -0.94 12.64 11.14
N ARG A 659 -1.28 13.54 12.07
CA ARG A 659 -2.58 14.21 12.12
C ARG A 659 -2.80 15.12 10.91
N GLY A 660 -3.79 14.78 10.10
CA GLY A 660 -4.31 15.57 8.99
C GLY A 660 -5.66 16.23 9.31
N TRP A 661 -6.46 16.47 8.27
CA TRP A 661 -7.80 17.03 8.41
C TRP A 661 -8.72 16.13 9.24
N GLY A 662 -9.59 16.73 10.07
CA GLY A 662 -10.51 16.01 10.94
C GLY A 662 -9.85 15.08 11.97
N ASN A 663 -8.55 15.25 12.25
CA ASN A 663 -7.70 14.34 13.04
C ASN A 663 -7.52 12.92 12.43
N THR A 664 -7.76 12.74 11.13
CA THR A 664 -7.43 11.49 10.42
C THR A 664 -5.91 11.35 10.24
N ASN A 665 -5.37 10.14 10.01
CA ASN A 665 -3.93 9.96 9.80
C ASN A 665 -3.54 10.05 8.31
N GLY A 666 -2.56 10.89 8.01
CA GLY A 666 -2.00 11.05 6.65
C GLY A 666 -2.89 11.78 5.65
N ASP A 667 -4.12 12.11 6.01
CA ASP A 667 -5.02 12.85 5.13
C ASP A 667 -4.52 14.27 4.88
N GLY A 668 -4.55 14.68 3.62
CA GLY A 668 -3.95 15.95 3.19
C GLY A 668 -2.42 15.95 3.21
N MET A 669 -1.78 14.79 3.40
CA MET A 669 -0.32 14.65 3.51
C MET A 669 0.17 13.41 2.75
N LEU A 670 0.60 13.61 1.50
CA LEU A 670 1.18 12.54 0.66
C LEU A 670 2.72 12.54 0.71
N PHE A 671 3.35 13.64 1.12
CA PHE A 671 4.79 13.75 1.24
C PHE A 671 5.21 14.60 2.45
N TYR A 672 6.50 14.55 2.77
CA TYR A 672 7.07 15.07 4.01
C TYR A 672 8.11 16.18 3.77
N PRO A 673 8.30 17.12 4.71
CA PRO A 673 9.33 18.14 4.61
C PRO A 673 10.69 17.56 5.03
N GLY A 674 11.46 17.03 4.08
CA GLY A 674 12.86 16.67 4.32
C GLY A 674 13.73 17.90 4.65
N PRO A 675 14.99 17.71 5.05
CA PRO A 675 15.90 18.83 5.34
C PRO A 675 16.16 19.73 4.12
N ASP A 676 16.37 19.14 2.94
CA ASP A 676 16.78 19.87 1.71
C ASP A 676 15.73 19.85 0.58
N GLY A 677 14.51 19.38 0.88
CA GLY A 677 13.46 19.19 -0.12
C GLY A 677 12.40 18.18 0.33
N PRO A 678 11.50 17.76 -0.57
CA PRO A 678 10.49 16.75 -0.25
C PRO A 678 11.11 15.37 0.02
N PHE A 679 10.56 14.68 1.01
CA PHE A 679 10.68 13.22 1.14
C PHE A 679 9.35 12.58 0.72
N SER A 680 9.44 11.49 -0.03
CA SER A 680 8.26 10.76 -0.51
C SER A 680 7.59 9.97 0.61
N SER A 681 6.46 9.32 0.28
CA SER A 681 5.82 8.32 1.13
C SER A 681 5.57 7.05 0.34
N VAL A 682 5.49 5.90 1.02
CA VAL A 682 5.12 4.63 0.37
C VAL A 682 3.78 4.73 -0.38
N ARG A 683 2.84 5.54 0.14
CA ARG A 683 1.54 5.80 -0.50
C ARG A 683 1.68 6.59 -1.79
N LEU A 684 2.48 7.66 -1.78
CA LEU A 684 2.68 8.50 -2.97
C LEU A 684 3.42 7.76 -4.09
N GLU A 685 4.38 6.90 -3.75
CA GLU A 685 5.00 6.00 -4.74
C GLU A 685 3.94 5.08 -5.37
N ASN A 686 3.09 4.42 -4.56
CA ASN A 686 2.03 3.55 -5.08
C ASN A 686 0.96 4.30 -5.90
N ILE A 687 0.67 5.56 -5.56
CA ILE A 687 -0.21 6.42 -6.36
C ILE A 687 0.41 6.67 -7.74
N ARG A 688 1.69 7.07 -7.79
CA ARG A 688 2.41 7.27 -9.06
C ARG A 688 2.37 6.00 -9.89
N ASP A 689 2.74 4.87 -9.32
CA ASP A 689 2.78 3.58 -10.02
C ASP A 689 1.38 3.19 -10.54
N GLY A 690 0.31 3.51 -9.79
CA GLY A 690 -1.08 3.32 -10.23
C GLY A 690 -1.50 4.22 -11.39
N ILE A 691 -1.07 5.49 -11.39
CA ILE A 691 -1.28 6.41 -12.51
C ILE A 691 -0.53 5.90 -13.76
N GLU A 692 0.69 5.38 -13.61
CA GLU A 692 1.46 4.82 -14.73
C GLU A 692 0.86 3.51 -15.26
N ASP A 693 0.26 2.69 -14.40
CA ASP A 693 -0.57 1.56 -14.83
C ASP A 693 -1.79 2.05 -15.65
N TRP A 694 -2.47 3.12 -15.23
CA TRP A 694 -3.57 3.72 -15.99
C TRP A 694 -3.11 4.23 -17.37
N GLU A 695 -1.96 4.89 -17.43
CA GLU A 695 -1.34 5.32 -18.70
C GLU A 695 -1.00 4.12 -19.60
N SER A 696 -0.56 3.00 -19.02
CA SER A 696 -0.31 1.76 -19.77
C SER A 696 -1.60 1.17 -20.36
N HIS A 697 -2.73 1.24 -19.64
CA HIS A 697 -4.03 0.90 -20.23
C HIS A 697 -4.39 1.82 -21.40
N ARG A 698 -4.05 3.12 -21.30
CA ARG A 698 -4.24 4.07 -22.41
C ARG A 698 -3.39 3.70 -23.62
N VAL A 699 -2.13 3.32 -23.43
CA VAL A 699 -1.25 2.81 -24.50
C VAL A 699 -1.85 1.55 -25.14
N LEU A 700 -2.36 0.60 -24.35
CA LEU A 700 -3.02 -0.59 -24.90
C LEU A 700 -4.24 -0.22 -25.75
N ALA A 701 -5.06 0.75 -25.31
CA ALA A 701 -6.19 1.25 -26.10
C ALA A 701 -5.74 1.85 -27.44
N ASP A 702 -4.65 2.61 -27.47
CA ASP A 702 -4.07 3.16 -28.70
C ASP A 702 -3.58 2.07 -29.66
N CYS A 703 -2.91 1.04 -29.13
CA CYS A 703 -2.51 -0.12 -29.91
C CYS A 703 -3.72 -0.87 -30.48
N VAL A 704 -4.79 -1.01 -29.71
CA VAL A 704 -6.04 -1.65 -30.16
C VAL A 704 -6.69 -0.87 -31.30
N ASP A 705 -6.80 0.45 -31.17
CA ASP A 705 -7.39 1.30 -32.20
C ASP A 705 -6.56 1.29 -33.50
N ALA A 706 -5.23 1.39 -33.38
CA ALA A 706 -4.31 1.28 -34.50
C ALA A 706 -4.43 -0.09 -35.20
N LEU A 707 -4.45 -1.19 -34.44
CA LEU A 707 -4.48 -2.54 -34.99
C LEU A 707 -5.82 -2.81 -35.69
N ARG A 708 -6.95 -2.37 -35.10
CA ARG A 708 -8.27 -2.44 -35.73
C ARG A 708 -8.31 -1.70 -37.06
N ALA A 709 -7.81 -0.46 -37.09
CA ALA A 709 -7.79 0.35 -38.31
C ALA A 709 -6.92 -0.27 -39.41
N LYS A 710 -5.79 -0.88 -39.03
CA LYS A 710 -4.86 -1.57 -39.93
C LYS A 710 -5.44 -2.88 -40.47
N SER A 711 -5.95 -3.75 -39.59
CA SER A 711 -6.52 -5.04 -39.98
C SER A 711 -7.82 -4.91 -40.77
N ALA A 712 -8.56 -3.81 -40.61
CA ALA A 712 -9.72 -3.52 -41.46
C ALA A 712 -9.30 -3.37 -42.94
N LYS A 713 -8.09 -2.87 -43.21
CA LYS A 713 -7.54 -2.63 -44.55
C LYS A 713 -6.69 -3.80 -45.08
N ASP A 714 -6.18 -4.65 -44.19
CA ASP A 714 -5.33 -5.79 -44.53
C ASP A 714 -6.00 -7.12 -44.15
N ALA A 715 -6.55 -7.81 -45.16
CA ALA A 715 -7.23 -9.10 -44.96
C ALA A 715 -6.30 -10.22 -44.47
N ALA A 716 -5.00 -10.17 -44.80
CA ALA A 716 -4.02 -11.15 -44.36
C ALA A 716 -3.64 -10.97 -42.89
N LEU A 717 -3.75 -9.75 -42.35
CA LEU A 717 -3.49 -9.45 -40.94
C LEU A 717 -4.63 -9.88 -40.01
N ARG A 718 -5.88 -9.91 -40.48
CA ARG A 718 -7.07 -10.16 -39.64
C ARG A 718 -6.97 -11.43 -38.78
N PRO A 719 -6.60 -12.62 -39.30
CA PRO A 719 -6.53 -13.84 -38.50
C PRO A 719 -5.51 -13.76 -37.36
N ARG A 720 -4.46 -12.94 -37.52
CA ARG A 720 -3.44 -12.71 -36.48
C ARG A 720 -3.89 -11.63 -35.48
N ALA A 721 -4.62 -10.62 -35.95
CA ALA A 721 -5.08 -9.51 -35.13
C ALA A 721 -6.24 -9.88 -34.20
N GLU A 722 -7.21 -10.67 -34.66
CA GLU A 722 -8.43 -11.03 -33.91
C GLU A 722 -8.18 -11.61 -32.51
N PRO A 723 -7.34 -12.65 -32.32
CA PRO A 723 -7.09 -13.20 -30.99
C PRO A 723 -6.37 -12.21 -30.06
N LEU A 724 -5.43 -11.42 -30.59
CA LEU A 724 -4.74 -10.38 -29.81
C LEU A 724 -5.69 -9.25 -29.41
N LEU A 725 -6.56 -8.81 -30.31
CA LEU A 725 -7.60 -7.83 -30.02
C LEU A 725 -8.60 -8.36 -28.99
N ALA A 726 -8.91 -9.66 -28.98
CA ALA A 726 -9.76 -10.29 -27.97
C ALA A 726 -9.09 -10.30 -26.59
N ARG A 727 -7.81 -10.71 -26.51
CA ARG A 727 -7.01 -10.63 -25.28
C ARG A 727 -6.90 -9.20 -24.77
N ALA A 728 -6.59 -8.24 -25.64
CA ALA A 728 -6.49 -6.83 -25.29
C ALA A 728 -7.81 -6.28 -24.73
N ARG A 729 -8.96 -6.65 -25.31
CA ARG A 729 -10.27 -6.28 -24.74
C ARG A 729 -10.49 -6.83 -23.33
N ALA A 730 -10.07 -8.08 -23.07
CA ALA A 730 -10.20 -8.67 -21.74
C ALA A 730 -9.31 -7.97 -20.70
N VAL A 731 -8.09 -7.59 -21.09
CA VAL A 731 -7.18 -6.81 -20.23
C VAL A 731 -7.73 -5.41 -19.97
N LEU A 732 -8.16 -4.69 -21.01
CA LEU A 732 -8.74 -3.35 -20.88
C LEU A 732 -10.03 -3.31 -20.04
N ALA A 733 -10.74 -4.43 -19.93
CA ALA A 733 -11.93 -4.53 -19.07
C ALA A 733 -11.59 -4.61 -17.57
N VAL A 734 -10.32 -4.84 -17.22
CA VAL A 734 -9.80 -5.11 -15.87
C VAL A 734 -10.51 -6.32 -15.22
N PRO A 735 -9.81 -7.44 -14.95
CA PRO A 735 -10.44 -8.62 -14.36
C PRO A 735 -11.12 -8.31 -13.02
N ASP A 736 -12.28 -8.93 -12.76
CA ASP A 736 -12.99 -8.79 -11.47
C ASP A 736 -12.16 -9.31 -10.28
N ALA A 737 -11.21 -10.21 -10.54
CA ALA A 737 -10.21 -10.65 -9.57
C ALA A 737 -9.26 -9.52 -9.10
N VAL A 738 -9.15 -8.43 -9.87
CA VAL A 738 -8.44 -7.20 -9.44
C VAL A 738 -9.43 -6.25 -8.80
N CYS A 739 -10.44 -5.82 -9.55
CA CYS A 739 -11.54 -5.03 -9.01
C CYS A 739 -12.81 -5.27 -9.82
N ALA A 740 -13.89 -5.63 -9.15
CA ALA A 740 -15.24 -5.68 -9.69
C ALA A 740 -15.73 -4.27 -10.06
N MET A 741 -16.79 -4.21 -10.86
CA MET A 741 -17.46 -2.95 -11.21
C MET A 741 -18.35 -2.45 -10.05
N ASN A 742 -17.77 -2.28 -8.87
CA ASN A 742 -18.36 -1.63 -7.71
C ASN A 742 -17.24 -1.06 -6.84
N PHE A 743 -17.51 -0.02 -6.03
CA PHE A 743 -16.44 0.68 -5.28
C PHE A 743 -15.78 -0.13 -4.17
N THR A 744 -16.24 -1.36 -3.90
CA THR A 744 -15.77 -2.12 -2.74
C THR A 744 -15.07 -3.41 -3.12
N GLY A 745 -15.51 -4.06 -4.20
CA GLY A 745 -15.01 -5.35 -4.65
C GLY A 745 -13.67 -5.18 -5.33
N TRP A 746 -12.60 -5.21 -4.56
CA TRP A 746 -11.23 -5.18 -5.07
C TRP A 746 -10.32 -6.08 -4.28
N THR A 747 -9.19 -6.44 -4.88
CA THR A 747 -8.25 -7.42 -4.35
C THR A 747 -7.31 -6.83 -3.32
N TRP A 748 -7.10 -7.59 -2.26
CA TRP A 748 -6.15 -7.30 -1.21
C TRP A 748 -4.85 -8.08 -1.41
N GLU A 749 -4.78 -8.85 -2.50
CA GLU A 749 -3.72 -9.76 -2.88
C GLU A 749 -2.73 -9.05 -3.82
N PRO A 750 -1.51 -8.73 -3.36
CA PRO A 750 -0.49 -8.13 -4.22
C PRO A 750 -0.28 -8.90 -5.53
N GLU A 751 -0.22 -10.23 -5.45
CA GLU A 751 0.02 -11.10 -6.60
C GLU A 751 -1.07 -10.99 -7.67
N ALA A 752 -2.34 -10.77 -7.29
CA ALA A 752 -3.43 -10.60 -8.25
C ALA A 752 -3.25 -9.32 -9.07
N LEU A 753 -2.85 -8.22 -8.43
CA LEU A 753 -2.59 -6.94 -9.10
C LEU A 753 -1.33 -7.02 -9.98
N LEU A 754 -0.24 -7.58 -9.45
CA LEU A 754 1.02 -7.73 -10.19
C LEU A 754 0.88 -8.65 -11.41
N ALA A 755 0.09 -9.73 -11.32
CA ALA A 755 -0.21 -10.61 -12.45
C ALA A 755 -1.03 -9.89 -13.53
N ALA A 756 -2.02 -9.09 -13.14
CA ALA A 756 -2.80 -8.28 -14.09
C ALA A 756 -1.93 -7.24 -14.80
N ARG A 757 -1.04 -6.57 -14.06
CA ARG A 757 -0.06 -5.64 -14.62
C ARG A 757 0.89 -6.30 -15.61
N ARG A 758 1.42 -7.47 -15.28
CA ARG A 758 2.27 -8.23 -16.21
C ARG A 758 1.51 -8.57 -17.49
N SER A 759 0.26 -9.03 -17.35
CA SER A 759 -0.60 -9.32 -18.51
C SER A 759 -0.83 -8.08 -19.38
N LEU A 760 -1.00 -6.90 -18.77
CA LEU A 760 -1.12 -5.62 -19.47
C LEU A 760 0.14 -5.32 -20.30
N GLY A 761 1.31 -5.30 -19.67
CA GLY A 761 2.58 -4.99 -20.34
C GLY A 761 2.92 -5.98 -21.48
N GLU A 762 2.74 -7.28 -21.25
CA GLU A 762 2.96 -8.31 -22.28
C GLU A 762 1.97 -8.22 -23.43
N THR A 763 0.71 -7.86 -23.16
CA THR A 763 -0.27 -7.66 -24.22
C THR A 763 0.11 -6.48 -25.11
N ILE A 764 0.55 -5.36 -24.51
CA ILE A 764 1.04 -4.20 -25.27
C ILE A 764 2.24 -4.60 -26.12
N GLU A 765 3.25 -5.25 -25.54
CA GLU A 765 4.45 -5.71 -26.24
C GLU A 765 4.11 -6.60 -27.45
N GLU A 766 3.18 -7.55 -27.33
CA GLU A 766 2.73 -8.34 -28.48
C GLU A 766 2.00 -7.51 -29.55
N LEU A 767 1.16 -6.55 -29.16
CA LEU A 767 0.48 -5.68 -30.13
C LEU A 767 1.47 -4.79 -30.89
N THR A 768 2.52 -4.27 -30.22
CA THR A 768 3.54 -3.42 -30.87
C THR A 768 4.33 -4.13 -31.97
N LYS A 769 4.31 -5.47 -32.02
CA LYS A 769 4.87 -6.24 -33.15
C LYS A 769 4.04 -6.13 -34.43
N LEU A 770 2.76 -5.73 -34.32
CA LEU A 770 1.82 -5.62 -35.45
C LEU A 770 1.51 -4.16 -35.82
N VAL A 771 1.64 -3.24 -34.86
CA VAL A 771 1.44 -1.80 -35.06
C VAL A 771 2.66 -1.01 -34.65
N THR A 772 3.03 -0.04 -35.48
CA THR A 772 4.17 0.84 -35.23
C THR A 772 3.82 1.92 -34.19
N PRO A 773 4.81 2.48 -33.48
CA PRO A 773 4.58 3.65 -32.62
C PRO A 773 3.94 4.84 -33.34
N GLY A 774 4.22 5.01 -34.64
CA GLY A 774 3.59 6.04 -35.47
C GLY A 774 2.09 5.84 -35.67
N GLU A 775 1.67 4.59 -35.93
CA GLU A 775 0.25 4.22 -36.05
C GLU A 775 -0.49 4.43 -34.72
N CYS A 776 0.11 4.03 -33.59
CA CYS A 776 -0.46 4.25 -32.26
C CYS A 776 -0.59 5.75 -31.94
N ARG A 777 0.45 6.55 -32.22
CA ARG A 777 0.39 8.02 -32.03
C ARG A 777 -0.69 8.68 -32.88
N ALA A 778 -0.88 8.22 -34.11
CA ALA A 778 -1.93 8.73 -34.99
C ALA A 778 -3.33 8.42 -34.43
N ALA A 779 -3.55 7.20 -33.92
CA ALA A 779 -4.80 6.83 -33.26
C ALA A 779 -5.05 7.68 -32.00
N ALA A 780 -4.03 7.87 -31.17
CA ALA A 780 -4.10 8.71 -29.98
C ALA A 780 -4.44 10.17 -30.33
N GLU A 781 -3.79 10.74 -31.34
CA GLU A 781 -4.00 12.14 -31.73
C GLU A 781 -5.39 12.36 -32.34
N ALA A 782 -5.88 11.42 -33.15
CA ALA A 782 -7.25 11.48 -33.69
C ALA A 782 -8.29 11.53 -32.55
N ARG A 783 -8.15 10.65 -31.54
CA ARG A 783 -9.03 10.65 -30.37
C ARG A 783 -8.91 11.95 -29.56
N ARG A 784 -7.69 12.38 -29.24
CA ARG A 784 -7.46 13.64 -28.50
C ARG A 784 -8.01 14.86 -29.24
N THR A 785 -7.97 14.87 -30.57
CA THR A 785 -8.54 15.95 -31.38
C THR A 785 -10.06 15.95 -31.26
N ALA A 786 -10.70 14.78 -31.43
CA ALA A 786 -12.14 14.65 -31.28
C ALA A 786 -12.63 15.05 -29.87
N ASP A 787 -11.90 14.67 -28.82
CA ASP A 787 -12.26 15.02 -27.45
C ASP A 787 -12.06 16.52 -27.15
N ARG A 788 -10.99 17.12 -27.69
CA ARG A 788 -10.77 18.58 -27.60
C ARG A 788 -11.86 19.35 -28.34
N GLU A 789 -12.22 18.95 -29.55
CA GLU A 789 -13.29 19.57 -30.33
C GLU A 789 -14.64 19.48 -29.62
N ARG A 790 -14.97 18.31 -29.06
CA ARG A 790 -16.18 18.10 -28.26
C ARG A 790 -16.22 19.02 -27.04
N THR A 791 -15.13 19.09 -26.29
CA THR A 791 -15.00 19.95 -25.11
C THR A 791 -15.15 21.42 -25.50
N ARG A 792 -14.46 21.88 -26.56
CA ARG A 792 -14.56 23.27 -27.03
C ARG A 792 -15.96 23.61 -27.52
N ALA A 793 -16.62 22.71 -28.25
CA ALA A 793 -17.99 22.91 -28.69
C ALA A 793 -18.95 23.06 -27.49
N MET A 794 -18.78 22.22 -26.47
CA MET A 794 -19.53 22.31 -25.22
C MET A 794 -19.31 23.64 -24.50
N LEU A 795 -18.04 24.02 -24.28
CA LEU A 795 -17.69 25.26 -23.59
C LEU A 795 -18.24 26.49 -24.34
N LYS A 796 -18.10 26.52 -25.66
CA LYS A 796 -18.66 27.57 -26.51
C LYS A 796 -20.18 27.67 -26.35
N ALA A 797 -20.91 26.55 -26.45
CA ALA A 797 -22.37 26.54 -26.30
C ALA A 797 -22.81 27.08 -24.93
N ARG A 798 -22.08 26.74 -23.87
CA ARG A 798 -22.35 27.25 -22.51
C ARG A 798 -22.03 28.73 -22.38
N ALA A 799 -20.97 29.21 -23.02
CA ALA A 799 -20.63 30.63 -23.06
C ALA A 799 -21.69 31.45 -23.82
N ASP A 800 -22.13 30.98 -24.98
CA ASP A 800 -23.21 31.61 -25.75
C ASP A 800 -24.51 31.69 -24.90
N ALA A 801 -24.84 30.61 -24.17
CA ALA A 801 -25.99 30.58 -23.27
C ALA A 801 -25.84 31.55 -22.07
N ALA A 802 -24.64 31.68 -21.50
CA ALA A 802 -24.36 32.64 -20.43
C ALA A 802 -24.43 34.11 -20.91
N GLN A 803 -24.10 34.34 -22.18
CA GLN A 803 -24.25 35.65 -22.83
C GLN A 803 -25.72 35.99 -23.05
N ALA A 804 -26.54 35.03 -23.50
CA ALA A 804 -27.99 35.20 -23.68
C ALA A 804 -28.76 35.43 -22.37
N ARG A 805 -28.26 34.91 -21.23
CA ARG A 805 -28.83 35.15 -19.90
C ARG A 805 -28.47 36.50 -19.29
N SER A 806 -27.57 37.27 -19.90
CA SER A 806 -27.23 38.60 -19.38
C SER A 806 -28.48 39.48 -19.42
N PRO A 807 -28.83 40.21 -18.33
CA PRO A 807 -29.82 41.26 -18.43
C PRO A 807 -29.38 42.23 -19.55
N ALA A 808 -30.32 42.60 -20.42
CA ALA A 808 -30.10 43.64 -21.41
C ALA A 808 -29.61 44.91 -20.69
N PRO A 809 -28.66 45.66 -21.27
CA PRO A 809 -28.05 46.83 -20.63
C PRO A 809 -29.07 47.87 -20.18
#